data_AF-T1D5Z9-F1
#
_entry.id   AF-T1D5Z9-F1
#
_cell.length_a   1.000
_cell.length_b   1.000
_cell.length_c   1.000
_cell.angle_alpha   90.00
_cell.angle_beta   90.00
_cell.angle_gamma   90.00
#
_symmetry.space_group_name_H-M   'P 1'
#
loop_
_entity.id
_entity.type
_entity.pdbx_description
1 polymer ?
#
loop_
_entity_poly.entity_id
_entity_poly.type
_entity_poly.pdbx_seq_one_letter_code
_entity_poly.pdbx_strand_id
1 'polypeptide(L)'
;FPLLTEITQYLLLFRVNGLKSLRKLFPNLAVIRGEALVTNYAIVIYELMHIEEIGLTSLTSIDRGGVRIEKNPKLCFANTIDWKRIISNESDIFIKDNQKDNVCPICPNETEIILPNGSNYTQKCPLAPVLSGYKENKKTLCWNARQCQNICPDRCPKSCTPTGECCDDSCIGGCSGRNLRDCTVCRHLSIDPGFDRQCVTKCSNGTYKYHTRCVTEDQCYKIAKPISLDSHGELPPFPFIPHNGSCLLECPPDHEMKVDNGRRMCKKCPKGTCPKRCPGSNIDNIQSAQALKGCEIIEGSLEIQLRSRGGENIVKELERFLSNIIEIQGYLKVVRSYPLLSLGFFKKLQIIRGLYTISNSSLYIVENQNLQELFEREDVWINETGRLFFFNNPMLCSDKIKKLRDMNPTIQIENEDKLHENNGDRAACNITELVTTLKAVAAETAIITWSPFKLEDIRQLLGYVIYYIESPFQNVTFFDGRDACNTEGWRLDDISEFIQDGPTTKILTQLRPYTQYAYYVKTYTLASDGYGGQSKIQYFKTAPGTPSVVRDITILVHNNNLTVKWLPPIKMNGKLREYEIFIELNADDTEQLKLRNYCNEEIDKTATILPEPQPTLPPVVKQPTCSEDQCRNYCSAPQSGTSGFNVQEKEQQISFEDQLHNYVYIKNPLPRDKSTRRKRSSSFIFPQDNNTDIKKNDTSDRRMEKVAGQQYFRYIFNSTNETSISFPLTHFNHYSLYVFKIRACRFKAEKIADGVKVMDQEPECGNDVIENYRTPKIQGADSIPEESILAEEHSNHTQRGIRVEWREPSKPNGPIVSFKIKFQRVEVDSVQPSTHCVTYEAFNLTKSTLPSGSGKGYTYLYKLEPGNYSIKVMTTTIAGDGAYSLPRYVLLEKEDTSSAVTVLMLVCGGTAGWYYYQYHFLSKQSIRMYPDVNPDYAGVTYKIDEWEVERQHIIQLEELGQGSFGMVYKGILTQLRGEHCNIPCAIKTVNENATTKERDSFLMEASVMKQFHTHHVVRLLGVVSQGDPTLVIMELMANGDLKGYLRRH
;
A
#
# COMPACT_ATOMS: atom_id res chain seq x y z
N PHE A 1 18.42 -35.55 2.02
CA PHE A 1 17.73 -36.17 0.87
C PHE A 1 18.45 -35.80 -0.44
N PRO A 2 19.63 -36.38 -0.70
CA PRO A 2 20.42 -36.03 -1.88
C PRO A 2 19.84 -36.53 -3.21
N LEU A 3 18.91 -37.49 -3.19
CA LEU A 3 18.25 -38.00 -4.40
C LEU A 3 17.12 -37.10 -4.90
N LEU A 4 16.64 -36.15 -4.07
CA LEU A 4 15.55 -35.26 -4.46
C LEU A 4 16.07 -34.19 -5.42
N THR A 5 15.59 -34.20 -6.67
CA THR A 5 15.98 -33.26 -7.72
C THR A 5 14.83 -32.43 -8.26
N GLU A 6 13.58 -32.89 -8.13
CA GLU A 6 12.39 -32.24 -8.67
C GLU A 6 11.24 -32.30 -7.65
N ILE A 7 10.52 -31.17 -7.51
CA ILE A 7 9.23 -31.09 -6.81
C ILE A 7 8.17 -30.66 -7.83
N THR A 8 7.11 -31.44 -8.01
CA THR A 8 6.06 -31.14 -9.01
C THR A 8 5.09 -30.04 -8.57
N GLN A 9 4.91 -29.85 -7.27
CA GLN A 9 3.98 -28.84 -6.73
C GLN A 9 4.78 -27.68 -6.10
N TYR A 10 4.63 -27.45 -4.80
CA TYR A 10 5.27 -26.36 -4.06
C TYR A 10 6.09 -26.89 -2.87
N LEU A 11 6.93 -26.01 -2.33
CA LEU A 11 7.68 -26.21 -1.09
C LEU A 11 7.20 -25.21 -0.04
N LEU A 12 6.60 -25.71 1.05
CA LEU A 12 6.15 -24.91 2.19
C LEU A 12 6.96 -25.26 3.44
N LEU A 13 7.57 -24.24 4.06
CA LEU A 13 8.26 -24.33 5.34
C LEU A 13 7.67 -23.30 6.30
N PHE A 14 7.07 -23.79 7.39
CA PHE A 14 6.41 -22.97 8.39
C PHE A 14 6.82 -23.42 9.79
N ARG A 15 7.35 -22.50 10.61
CA ARG A 15 7.72 -22.72 12.02
C ARG A 15 8.58 -23.97 12.31
N VAL A 16 9.58 -24.23 11.45
CA VAL A 16 10.52 -25.34 11.67
C VAL A 16 11.67 -24.87 12.57
N ASN A 17 11.64 -25.28 13.83
CA ASN A 17 12.67 -24.93 14.80
C ASN A 17 13.95 -25.78 14.62
N GLY A 18 15.10 -25.12 14.73
CA GLY A 18 16.43 -25.76 14.74
C GLY A 18 17.04 -25.96 13.36
N LEU A 19 16.25 -25.74 12.31
CA LEU A 19 16.70 -25.76 10.94
C LEU A 19 17.49 -24.48 10.59
N LYS A 20 18.78 -24.63 10.27
CA LYS A 20 19.67 -23.52 9.89
C LYS A 20 19.83 -23.33 8.38
N SER A 21 19.73 -24.40 7.59
CA SER A 21 19.95 -24.36 6.13
C SER A 21 19.25 -25.54 5.45
N LEU A 22 18.67 -25.33 4.26
CA LEU A 22 18.12 -26.44 3.45
C LEU A 22 19.19 -27.21 2.69
N ARG A 23 20.42 -26.70 2.61
CA ARG A 23 21.54 -27.35 1.90
C ARG A 23 21.74 -28.81 2.31
N LYS A 24 21.62 -29.11 3.60
CA LYS A 24 21.80 -30.47 4.12
C LYS A 24 20.60 -31.39 3.84
N LEU A 25 19.40 -30.79 3.70
CA LEU A 25 18.16 -31.52 3.45
C LEU A 25 17.98 -31.80 1.95
N PHE A 26 18.11 -30.78 1.10
CA PHE A 26 17.80 -30.85 -0.32
C PHE A 26 18.97 -30.31 -1.18
N PRO A 27 20.17 -30.93 -1.13
CA PRO A 27 21.36 -30.39 -1.80
C PRO A 27 21.25 -30.39 -3.33
N ASN A 28 20.45 -31.29 -3.89
CA ASN A 28 20.35 -31.51 -5.35
C ASN A 28 18.99 -31.09 -5.92
N LEU A 29 18.13 -30.43 -5.13
CA LEU A 29 16.84 -29.93 -5.61
C LEU A 29 17.09 -28.87 -6.68
N ALA A 30 16.71 -29.18 -7.92
CA ALA A 30 17.05 -28.40 -9.10
C ALA A 30 15.85 -27.69 -9.73
N VAL A 31 14.65 -28.28 -9.62
CA VAL A 31 13.44 -27.78 -10.28
C VAL A 31 12.22 -27.87 -9.37
N ILE A 32 11.39 -26.83 -9.36
CA ILE A 32 10.05 -26.83 -8.77
C ILE A 32 9.02 -26.47 -9.86
N ARG A 33 8.06 -27.35 -10.14
CA ARG A 33 7.15 -27.18 -11.28
C ARG A 33 5.95 -26.29 -11.00
N GLY A 34 5.44 -26.26 -9.76
CA GLY A 34 4.28 -25.43 -9.40
C GLY A 34 2.96 -25.85 -10.07
N GLU A 35 2.73 -27.16 -10.27
CA GLU A 35 1.45 -27.67 -10.77
C GLU A 35 0.28 -27.27 -9.85
N ALA A 36 0.53 -27.28 -8.54
CA ALA A 36 -0.30 -26.67 -7.50
C ALA A 36 0.53 -25.63 -6.73
N LEU A 37 -0.15 -24.65 -6.11
CA LEU A 37 0.46 -23.52 -5.41
C LEU A 37 -0.18 -23.33 -4.03
N VAL A 38 0.57 -22.79 -3.07
CA VAL A 38 -0.01 -22.28 -1.81
C VAL A 38 -0.35 -20.83 -2.06
N THR A 39 -1.65 -20.53 -2.17
CA THR A 39 -2.16 -19.26 -2.71
C THR A 39 -1.62 -19.06 -4.15
N ASN A 40 -0.61 -18.22 -4.35
CA ASN A 40 0.06 -17.98 -5.64
C ASN A 40 1.56 -18.37 -5.64
N TYR A 41 2.07 -18.96 -4.56
CA TYR A 41 3.50 -19.18 -4.36
C TYR A 41 3.89 -20.66 -4.51
N ALA A 42 5.01 -20.91 -5.18
CA ALA A 42 5.64 -22.22 -5.31
C ALA A 42 6.68 -22.50 -4.21
N ILE A 43 7.25 -21.45 -3.63
CA ILE A 43 8.08 -21.54 -2.41
C ILE A 43 7.52 -20.59 -1.37
N VAL A 44 7.25 -21.10 -0.17
CA VAL A 44 6.84 -20.32 1.00
C VAL A 44 7.77 -20.67 2.17
N ILE A 45 8.53 -19.68 2.65
CA ILE A 45 9.40 -19.78 3.83
C ILE A 45 8.94 -18.73 4.83
N TYR A 46 8.23 -19.16 5.87
CA TYR A 46 7.53 -18.25 6.77
C TYR A 46 7.80 -18.61 8.25
N GLU A 47 8.20 -17.61 9.04
CA GLU A 47 8.46 -17.75 10.48
C GLU A 47 9.46 -18.85 10.86
N LEU A 48 10.55 -19.01 10.09
CA LEU A 48 11.66 -19.87 10.47
C LEU A 48 12.66 -19.10 11.36
N MET A 49 12.47 -19.20 12.67
CA MET A 49 13.25 -18.43 13.66
C MET A 49 14.76 -18.73 13.66
N HIS A 50 15.18 -19.91 13.17
CA HIS A 50 16.56 -20.38 13.22
C HIS A 50 17.24 -20.51 11.85
N ILE A 51 16.52 -20.26 10.74
CA ILE A 51 17.10 -20.38 9.40
C ILE A 51 18.12 -19.25 9.20
N GLU A 52 19.33 -19.59 8.77
CA GLU A 52 20.44 -18.67 8.52
C GLU A 52 20.64 -18.45 7.01
N GLU A 53 20.34 -19.47 6.19
CA GLU A 53 20.43 -19.44 4.74
C GLU A 53 19.40 -20.40 4.09
N ILE A 54 18.97 -20.12 2.86
CA ILE A 54 18.11 -21.05 2.11
C ILE A 54 18.93 -22.25 1.62
N GLY A 55 20.08 -22.01 0.98
CA GLY A 55 21.06 -23.05 0.65
C GLY A 55 20.63 -24.07 -0.41
N LEU A 56 19.64 -23.76 -1.26
CA LEU A 56 19.22 -24.60 -2.39
C LEU A 56 20.11 -24.36 -3.62
N THR A 57 21.38 -24.72 -3.52
CA THR A 57 22.41 -24.31 -4.49
C THR A 57 22.23 -24.85 -5.90
N SER A 58 21.50 -25.96 -6.03
CA SER A 58 21.22 -26.61 -7.31
C SER A 58 19.94 -26.10 -7.97
N LEU A 59 19.15 -25.26 -7.28
CA LEU A 59 17.87 -24.76 -7.80
C LEU A 59 18.12 -23.78 -8.94
N THR A 60 17.68 -24.16 -10.13
CA THR A 60 17.86 -23.36 -11.36
C THR A 60 16.55 -22.94 -11.99
N SER A 61 15.43 -23.63 -11.70
CA SER A 61 14.14 -23.27 -12.29
C SER A 61 12.93 -23.49 -11.40
N ILE A 62 12.01 -22.51 -11.44
CA ILE A 62 10.64 -22.58 -10.94
C ILE A 62 9.71 -22.31 -12.13
N ASP A 63 8.97 -23.32 -12.58
CA ASP A 63 8.17 -23.21 -13.82
C ASP A 63 6.92 -22.35 -13.63
N ARG A 64 6.25 -22.47 -12.47
CA ARG A 64 5.02 -21.73 -12.16
C ARG A 64 4.96 -21.37 -10.67
N GLY A 65 4.51 -20.16 -10.36
CA GLY A 65 4.31 -19.67 -9.00
C GLY A 65 5.45 -18.81 -8.47
N GLY A 66 5.11 -17.89 -7.57
CA GLY A 66 6.05 -16.94 -6.97
C GLY A 66 6.88 -17.51 -5.83
N VAL A 67 7.71 -16.67 -5.23
CA VAL A 67 8.49 -16.98 -4.02
C VAL A 67 8.11 -16.01 -2.90
N ARG A 68 7.69 -16.54 -1.75
CA ARG A 68 7.39 -15.75 -0.55
C ARG A 68 8.31 -16.16 0.60
N ILE A 69 9.13 -15.22 1.07
CA ILE A 69 10.07 -15.41 2.16
C ILE A 69 9.87 -14.27 3.16
N GLU A 70 9.31 -14.58 4.32
CA GLU A 70 8.82 -13.56 5.23
C GLU A 70 8.98 -13.93 6.72
N LYS A 71 9.24 -12.92 7.56
CA LYS A 71 9.34 -13.06 9.03
C LYS A 71 10.43 -14.07 9.47
N ASN A 72 11.58 -14.10 8.80
CA ASN A 72 12.71 -14.97 9.14
C ASN A 72 13.89 -14.14 9.70
N PRO A 73 13.95 -13.90 11.02
CA PRO A 73 14.83 -12.88 11.60
C PRO A 73 16.33 -13.17 11.50
N LYS A 74 16.73 -14.43 11.27
CA LYS A 74 18.14 -14.84 11.11
C LYS A 74 18.54 -15.11 9.66
N LEU A 75 17.60 -15.02 8.71
CA LEU A 75 17.81 -15.44 7.33
C LEU A 75 18.61 -14.41 6.55
N CYS A 76 19.83 -14.79 6.18
CA CYS A 76 20.67 -14.06 5.23
C CYS A 76 20.60 -14.67 3.82
N PHE A 77 21.20 -13.97 2.85
CA PHE A 77 21.34 -14.40 1.45
C PHE A 77 20.03 -14.52 0.63
N ALA A 78 18.87 -14.12 1.17
CA ALA A 78 17.62 -14.12 0.40
C ALA A 78 17.63 -13.10 -0.75
N ASN A 79 18.27 -11.93 -0.53
CA ASN A 79 18.42 -10.84 -1.50
C ASN A 79 19.65 -10.99 -2.41
N THR A 80 20.55 -11.95 -2.14
CA THR A 80 21.75 -12.22 -2.95
C THR A 80 21.50 -13.25 -4.05
N ILE A 81 20.25 -13.70 -4.19
CA ILE A 81 19.80 -14.64 -5.22
C ILE A 81 18.98 -13.85 -6.25
N ASP A 82 19.34 -13.96 -7.52
CA ASP A 82 18.54 -13.46 -8.63
C ASP A 82 17.39 -14.43 -8.91
N TRP A 83 16.28 -14.24 -8.20
CA TRP A 83 15.06 -15.03 -8.33
C TRP A 83 14.41 -14.88 -9.71
N LYS A 84 14.60 -13.74 -10.40
CA LYS A 84 14.03 -13.51 -11.74
C LYS A 84 14.63 -14.46 -12.79
N ARG A 85 15.87 -14.93 -12.57
CA ARG A 85 16.49 -15.94 -13.43
C ARG A 85 16.03 -17.37 -13.14
N ILE A 86 15.53 -17.62 -11.93
CA ILE A 86 15.02 -18.94 -11.52
C ILE A 86 13.55 -19.08 -11.93
N ILE A 87 12.73 -18.05 -11.77
CA ILE A 87 11.29 -18.10 -12.06
C ILE A 87 11.06 -17.91 -13.57
N SER A 88 10.31 -18.83 -14.18
CA SER A 88 10.06 -18.81 -15.63
C SER A 88 8.99 -17.81 -16.08
N ASN A 89 8.07 -17.39 -15.20
CA ASN A 89 7.00 -16.42 -15.45
C ASN A 89 7.15 -15.15 -14.60
N GLU A 90 6.56 -14.01 -14.98
CA GLU A 90 6.47 -12.78 -14.16
C GLU A 90 5.57 -12.98 -12.92
N SER A 91 5.99 -13.85 -12.00
CA SER A 91 5.28 -14.19 -10.77
C SER A 91 5.81 -13.37 -9.59
N ASP A 92 4.95 -13.13 -8.60
CA ASP A 92 5.29 -12.26 -7.46
C ASP A 92 6.45 -12.82 -6.62
N ILE A 93 7.43 -11.97 -6.35
CA ILE A 93 8.53 -12.24 -5.41
C ILE A 93 8.30 -11.35 -4.19
N PHE A 94 7.97 -11.97 -3.06
CA PHE A 94 7.71 -11.26 -1.80
C PHE A 94 8.77 -11.64 -0.76
N ILE A 95 9.73 -10.74 -0.53
CA ILE A 95 10.81 -10.94 0.44
C ILE A 95 10.82 -9.75 1.40
N LYS A 96 10.28 -9.91 2.60
CA LYS A 96 10.17 -8.85 3.63
C LYS A 96 10.38 -9.39 5.04
N ASP A 97 10.67 -8.49 5.98
CA ASP A 97 10.81 -8.81 7.41
C ASP A 97 11.80 -9.96 7.72
N ASN A 98 12.89 -10.03 6.95
CA ASN A 98 14.01 -10.96 7.15
C ASN A 98 15.22 -10.21 7.72
N GLN A 99 16.35 -10.90 7.96
CA GLN A 99 17.56 -10.25 8.47
C GLN A 99 18.05 -9.15 7.51
N LYS A 100 18.48 -8.01 8.06
CA LYS A 100 18.97 -6.89 7.24
C LYS A 100 20.32 -7.23 6.60
N ASP A 101 20.48 -6.90 5.33
CA ASP A 101 21.69 -7.16 4.52
C ASP A 101 22.99 -6.69 5.20
N ASN A 102 22.95 -5.58 5.97
CA ASN A 102 24.13 -5.02 6.64
C ASN A 102 24.67 -5.86 7.81
N VAL A 103 23.87 -6.78 8.35
CA VAL A 103 24.28 -7.70 9.42
C VAL A 103 24.70 -9.06 8.84
N CYS A 104 24.48 -9.27 7.54
CA CYS A 104 24.75 -10.54 6.87
C CYS A 104 26.20 -10.64 6.36
N PRO A 105 26.74 -11.86 6.23
CA PRO A 105 28.05 -12.06 5.60
C PRO A 105 28.01 -11.72 4.11
N ILE A 106 29.16 -11.33 3.56
CA ILE A 106 29.32 -10.95 2.15
C ILE A 106 29.46 -12.21 1.29
N CYS A 107 28.93 -12.17 0.07
CA CYS A 107 29.11 -13.23 -0.92
C CYS A 107 30.59 -13.39 -1.34
N PRO A 108 31.05 -14.61 -1.61
CA PRO A 108 32.40 -14.83 -2.13
C PRO A 108 32.56 -14.21 -3.52
N ASN A 109 33.80 -13.85 -3.89
CA ASN A 109 34.12 -13.41 -5.25
C ASN A 109 34.36 -14.61 -6.17
N GLU A 110 34.97 -15.68 -5.64
CA GLU A 110 35.29 -16.91 -6.34
C GLU A 110 35.03 -18.11 -5.42
N THR A 111 34.66 -19.25 -5.99
CA THR A 111 34.42 -20.49 -5.25
C THR A 111 35.07 -21.67 -5.97
N GLU A 112 35.64 -22.60 -5.20
CA GLU A 112 36.20 -23.84 -5.74
C GLU A 112 35.13 -24.93 -5.81
N ILE A 113 34.97 -25.52 -6.99
CA ILE A 113 34.06 -26.64 -7.26
C ILE A 113 34.90 -27.88 -7.58
N ILE A 114 34.62 -28.98 -6.91
CA ILE A 114 35.21 -30.28 -7.23
C ILE A 114 34.35 -30.92 -8.32
N LEU A 115 34.93 -31.13 -9.50
CA LEU A 115 34.27 -31.76 -10.63
C LEU A 115 34.15 -33.28 -10.42
N PRO A 116 33.21 -33.97 -11.11
CA PRO A 116 33.00 -35.42 -10.97
C PRO A 116 34.24 -36.28 -11.27
N ASN A 117 35.19 -35.74 -12.04
CA ASN A 117 36.48 -36.36 -12.37
C ASN A 117 37.58 -36.13 -11.29
N GLY A 118 37.24 -35.48 -10.16
CA GLY A 118 38.15 -35.17 -9.06
C GLY A 118 39.02 -33.92 -9.24
N SER A 119 38.85 -33.16 -10.32
CA SER A 119 39.61 -31.91 -10.56
C SER A 119 38.94 -30.69 -9.91
N ASN A 120 39.74 -29.72 -9.46
CA ASN A 120 39.26 -28.45 -8.89
C ASN A 120 39.04 -27.41 -9.98
N TYR A 121 37.85 -26.81 -10.01
CA TYR A 121 37.48 -25.72 -10.92
C TYR A 121 37.11 -24.47 -10.12
N THR A 122 37.79 -23.36 -10.38
CA THR A 122 37.50 -22.08 -9.73
C THR A 122 36.40 -21.33 -10.50
N GLN A 123 35.20 -21.27 -9.93
CA GLN A 123 34.08 -20.52 -10.46
C GLN A 123 34.11 -19.09 -9.92
N LYS A 124 34.14 -18.09 -10.83
CA LYS A 124 33.88 -16.70 -10.47
C LYS A 124 32.39 -16.47 -10.22
N CYS A 125 32.03 -15.85 -9.10
CA CYS A 125 30.62 -15.59 -8.79
C CYS A 125 30.04 -14.54 -9.74
N PRO A 126 28.84 -14.77 -10.29
CA PRO A 126 28.20 -13.81 -11.17
C PRO A 126 27.78 -12.55 -10.40
N LEU A 127 27.77 -11.42 -11.11
CA LEU A 127 27.38 -10.13 -10.58
C LEU A 127 25.91 -9.84 -10.88
N ALA A 128 25.22 -9.18 -9.95
CA ALA A 128 23.85 -8.73 -10.15
C ALA A 128 23.74 -7.77 -11.36
N PRO A 129 22.63 -7.80 -12.13
CA PRO A 129 22.39 -6.86 -13.22
C PRO A 129 22.40 -5.40 -12.71
N VAL A 130 23.08 -4.50 -13.44
CA VAL A 130 23.09 -3.07 -13.10
C VAL A 130 21.76 -2.45 -13.51
N LEU A 131 20.93 -2.10 -12.53
CA LEU A 131 19.77 -1.23 -12.76
C LEU A 131 20.28 0.17 -13.10
N SER A 132 19.86 0.69 -14.25
CA SER A 132 20.28 1.98 -14.80
C SER A 132 20.09 3.12 -13.79
N GLY A 133 21.18 3.70 -13.29
CA GLY A 133 21.16 4.98 -12.56
C GLY A 133 22.21 5.17 -11.48
N TYR A 134 22.62 4.12 -10.76
CA TYR A 134 23.57 4.25 -9.65
C TYR A 134 24.84 3.43 -9.92
N LYS A 135 26.00 4.11 -10.01
CA LYS A 135 27.33 3.50 -9.98
C LYS A 135 27.72 3.10 -8.54
N GLU A 136 26.86 2.35 -7.85
CA GLU A 136 27.18 1.80 -6.54
C GLU A 136 27.31 0.27 -6.64
N ASN A 137 28.56 -0.20 -6.50
CA ASN A 137 29.02 -1.57 -6.24
C ASN A 137 28.12 -2.73 -6.74
N LYS A 138 28.55 -3.36 -7.85
CA LYS A 138 27.96 -4.62 -8.36
C LYS A 138 27.97 -5.69 -7.24
N LYS A 139 26.81 -6.01 -6.65
CA LYS A 139 26.67 -7.10 -5.65
C LYS A 139 26.91 -8.46 -6.32
N THR A 140 27.73 -9.32 -5.71
CA THR A 140 27.92 -10.71 -6.14
C THR A 140 26.70 -11.57 -5.76
N LEU A 141 26.30 -12.48 -6.64
CA LEU A 141 25.15 -13.37 -6.45
C LEU A 141 25.61 -14.70 -5.84
N CYS A 142 25.03 -15.05 -4.69
CA CYS A 142 25.38 -16.27 -3.96
C CYS A 142 24.19 -16.84 -3.18
N TRP A 143 24.22 -18.17 -3.00
CA TRP A 143 23.26 -18.86 -2.12
C TRP A 143 23.68 -18.82 -0.64
N ASN A 144 24.99 -18.66 -0.40
CA ASN A 144 25.61 -18.52 0.91
C ASN A 144 27.05 -17.98 0.78
N ALA A 145 27.73 -17.78 1.91
CA ALA A 145 29.11 -17.29 1.98
C ALA A 145 30.16 -18.20 1.29
N ARG A 146 29.80 -19.39 0.80
CA ARG A 146 30.72 -20.38 0.21
C ARG A 146 30.37 -20.82 -1.21
N GLN A 147 29.18 -20.52 -1.71
CA GLN A 147 28.69 -21.05 -2.99
C GLN A 147 27.96 -19.95 -3.78
N CYS A 148 28.44 -19.69 -4.99
CA CYS A 148 27.82 -18.75 -5.92
C CYS A 148 26.44 -19.24 -6.37
N GLN A 149 25.62 -18.32 -6.90
CA GLN A 149 24.46 -18.71 -7.69
C GLN A 149 24.95 -19.21 -9.06
N ASN A 150 24.55 -20.41 -9.44
CA ASN A 150 24.87 -20.94 -10.77
C ASN A 150 24.00 -20.26 -11.82
N ILE A 151 24.66 -19.68 -12.83
CA ILE A 151 24.02 -18.97 -13.94
C ILE A 151 24.63 -19.50 -15.23
N CYS A 152 23.76 -20.00 -16.12
CA CYS A 152 24.20 -20.48 -17.43
C CYS A 152 24.52 -19.32 -18.38
N PRO A 153 25.50 -19.50 -19.30
CA PRO A 153 25.74 -18.55 -20.37
C PRO A 153 24.48 -18.30 -21.20
N ASP A 154 24.30 -17.06 -21.71
CA ASP A 154 23.10 -16.67 -22.46
C ASP A 154 22.84 -17.51 -23.72
N ARG A 155 23.88 -18.15 -24.27
CA ARG A 155 23.80 -19.10 -25.39
C ARG A 155 23.08 -20.41 -25.04
N CYS A 156 22.94 -20.74 -23.76
CA CYS A 156 22.37 -22.00 -23.31
C CYS A 156 20.88 -21.83 -23.00
N PRO A 157 20.04 -22.83 -23.33
CA PRO A 157 18.60 -22.80 -23.05
C PRO A 157 18.35 -23.06 -21.56
N LYS A 158 18.65 -22.10 -20.67
CA LYS A 158 18.45 -22.14 -19.21
C LYS A 158 19.04 -23.36 -18.45
N SER A 159 19.85 -24.20 -19.08
CA SER A 159 20.51 -25.36 -18.43
C SER A 159 21.91 -25.59 -18.97
N CYS A 160 22.84 -25.86 -18.06
CA CYS A 160 24.26 -26.03 -18.34
C CYS A 160 24.91 -26.93 -17.28
N THR A 161 26.08 -27.48 -17.61
CA THR A 161 26.97 -28.16 -16.66
C THR A 161 27.59 -27.16 -15.68
N PRO A 162 28.17 -27.60 -14.55
CA PRO A 162 28.90 -26.72 -13.62
C PRO A 162 30.05 -25.93 -14.27
N THR A 163 30.62 -26.43 -15.38
CA THR A 163 31.68 -25.77 -16.16
C THR A 163 31.14 -24.77 -17.19
N GLY A 164 29.83 -24.65 -17.36
CA GLY A 164 29.19 -23.71 -18.29
C GLY A 164 29.01 -24.23 -19.73
N GLU A 165 29.09 -25.54 -19.94
CA GLU A 165 28.72 -26.18 -21.21
C GLU A 165 27.20 -26.36 -21.29
N CYS A 166 26.60 -26.07 -22.43
CA CYS A 166 25.14 -26.15 -22.56
C CYS A 166 24.65 -27.60 -22.54
N CYS A 167 23.59 -27.85 -21.77
CA CYS A 167 22.87 -29.12 -21.81
C CYS A 167 22.06 -29.24 -23.10
N ASP A 168 21.54 -30.44 -23.37
CA ASP A 168 20.52 -30.63 -24.41
C ASP A 168 19.27 -29.77 -24.13
N ASP A 169 18.59 -29.33 -25.18
CA ASP A 169 17.36 -28.53 -25.10
C ASP A 169 16.23 -29.24 -24.35
N SER A 170 16.29 -30.57 -24.27
CA SER A 170 15.33 -31.38 -23.52
C SER A 170 15.63 -31.45 -22.01
N CYS A 171 16.75 -30.88 -21.54
CA CYS A 171 17.14 -30.85 -20.13
C CYS A 171 16.66 -29.56 -19.42
N ILE A 172 16.44 -29.68 -18.10
CA ILE A 172 16.24 -28.58 -17.16
C ILE A 172 16.89 -28.96 -15.82
N GLY A 173 17.26 -27.99 -14.98
CA GLY A 173 17.88 -28.30 -13.68
C GLY A 173 19.41 -28.49 -13.72
N GLY A 174 19.96 -28.88 -14.87
CA GLY A 174 21.38 -29.18 -15.08
C GLY A 174 21.58 -30.49 -15.87
N CYS A 175 22.83 -30.85 -16.13
CA CYS A 175 23.20 -32.10 -16.77
C CYS A 175 24.64 -32.52 -16.40
N SER A 176 24.93 -33.81 -16.60
CA SER A 176 26.28 -34.40 -16.49
C SER A 176 27.03 -34.47 -17.83
N GLY A 177 26.33 -34.23 -18.94
CA GLY A 177 26.81 -34.31 -20.31
C GLY A 177 25.74 -33.79 -21.29
N ARG A 178 26.03 -33.86 -22.59
CA ARG A 178 25.14 -33.33 -23.64
C ARG A 178 24.09 -34.33 -24.14
N ASN A 179 24.11 -35.59 -23.68
CA ASN A 179 23.13 -36.57 -24.16
C ASN A 179 21.78 -36.40 -23.44
N LEU A 180 20.71 -36.85 -24.11
CA LEU A 180 19.33 -36.86 -23.58
C LEU A 180 19.15 -37.70 -22.30
N ARG A 181 20.12 -38.57 -21.98
CA ARG A 181 20.16 -39.38 -20.76
C ARG A 181 20.96 -38.75 -19.62
N ASP A 182 21.75 -37.72 -19.92
CA ASP A 182 22.64 -37.07 -18.96
C ASP A 182 21.94 -35.92 -18.20
N CYS A 183 20.65 -35.68 -18.47
CA CYS A 183 19.85 -34.61 -17.86
C CYS A 183 19.54 -34.88 -16.38
N THR A 184 19.71 -33.87 -15.52
CA THR A 184 19.29 -33.94 -14.11
C THR A 184 17.77 -34.05 -13.99
N VAL A 185 17.03 -33.24 -14.74
CA VAL A 185 15.57 -33.27 -14.85
C VAL A 185 15.19 -33.06 -16.33
N CYS A 186 14.17 -33.76 -16.83
CA CYS A 186 13.69 -33.57 -18.19
C CYS A 186 12.79 -32.34 -18.28
N ARG A 187 13.00 -31.46 -19.26
CA ARG A 187 12.23 -30.22 -19.44
C ARG A 187 10.74 -30.49 -19.57
N HIS A 188 10.38 -31.48 -20.38
CA HIS A 188 8.99 -31.83 -20.66
C HIS A 188 8.61 -33.15 -19.98
N LEU A 189 8.96 -34.28 -20.59
CA LEU A 189 8.54 -35.61 -20.14
C LEU A 189 9.75 -36.54 -20.05
N SER A 190 9.68 -37.48 -19.12
CA SER A 190 10.63 -38.57 -18.98
C SER A 190 10.01 -39.90 -19.36
N ILE A 191 10.75 -40.72 -20.10
CA ILE A 191 10.51 -42.17 -20.22
C ILE A 191 11.38 -42.83 -19.14
N ASP A 192 10.72 -43.61 -18.27
CA ASP A 192 11.32 -44.30 -17.12
C ASP A 192 12.08 -43.37 -16.13
N PRO A 193 11.44 -42.89 -15.04
CA PRO A 193 12.00 -41.86 -14.17
C PRO A 193 13.19 -42.33 -13.30
N GLY A 194 13.58 -43.61 -13.41
CA GLY A 194 14.72 -44.23 -12.71
C GLY A 194 16.09 -43.83 -13.27
N PHE A 195 17.04 -44.76 -13.21
CA PHE A 195 18.45 -44.51 -13.58
C PHE A 195 18.71 -44.41 -15.09
N ASP A 196 17.78 -44.85 -15.94
CA ASP A 196 17.93 -44.82 -17.42
C ASP A 196 16.95 -43.81 -18.05
N ARG A 197 16.83 -42.64 -17.40
CA ARG A 197 15.90 -41.56 -17.77
C ARG A 197 16.17 -41.04 -19.17
N GLN A 198 15.16 -41.06 -20.03
CA GLN A 198 15.23 -40.45 -21.36
C GLN A 198 14.25 -39.30 -21.49
N CYS A 199 14.76 -38.10 -21.84
CA CYS A 199 13.92 -36.92 -22.01
C CYS A 199 13.27 -36.87 -23.39
N VAL A 200 11.95 -36.64 -23.41
CA VAL A 200 11.13 -36.55 -24.63
C VAL A 200 10.14 -35.38 -24.54
N THR A 201 9.74 -34.84 -25.68
CA THR A 201 8.78 -33.73 -25.78
C THR A 201 7.32 -34.20 -25.73
N LYS A 202 7.04 -35.39 -26.28
CA LYS A 202 5.72 -36.02 -26.29
C LYS A 202 5.87 -37.52 -26.01
N CYS A 203 4.90 -38.09 -25.30
CA CYS A 203 4.85 -39.53 -25.10
C CYS A 203 4.67 -40.27 -26.43
N SER A 204 5.39 -41.38 -26.60
CA SER A 204 5.29 -42.27 -27.76
C SER A 204 3.88 -42.84 -27.92
N ASN A 205 3.52 -43.25 -29.13
CA ASN A 205 2.20 -43.81 -29.41
C ASN A 205 1.95 -45.06 -28.54
N GLY A 206 0.82 -45.11 -27.83
CA GLY A 206 0.54 -46.16 -26.82
C GLY A 206 0.99 -45.85 -25.39
N THR A 207 1.56 -44.65 -25.13
CA THR A 207 1.89 -44.17 -23.78
C THR A 207 1.18 -42.84 -23.48
N TYR A 208 0.90 -42.61 -22.19
CA TYR A 208 0.08 -41.53 -21.67
C TYR A 208 0.90 -40.66 -20.71
N LYS A 209 0.68 -39.35 -20.77
CA LYS A 209 1.29 -38.39 -19.86
C LYS A 209 0.70 -38.53 -18.45
N TYR A 210 1.55 -38.74 -17.45
CA TYR A 210 1.21 -38.65 -16.02
C TYR A 210 2.21 -37.73 -15.34
N HIS A 211 1.77 -36.53 -14.93
CA HIS A 211 2.65 -35.43 -14.48
C HIS A 211 3.80 -35.19 -15.48
N THR A 212 5.05 -35.37 -15.06
CA THR A 212 6.29 -35.15 -15.83
C THR A 212 6.88 -36.43 -16.45
N ARG A 213 6.11 -37.52 -16.51
CA ARG A 213 6.54 -38.80 -17.09
C ARG A 213 5.51 -39.44 -18.01
N CYS A 214 5.99 -40.32 -18.89
CA CYS A 214 5.15 -41.16 -19.73
C CYS A 214 4.95 -42.53 -19.09
N VAL A 215 3.70 -42.98 -19.05
CA VAL A 215 3.30 -44.29 -18.53
C VAL A 215 2.54 -45.07 -19.61
N THR A 216 2.64 -46.39 -19.62
CA THR A 216 1.80 -47.23 -20.49
C THR A 216 0.33 -47.21 -20.04
N GLU A 217 -0.58 -47.67 -20.90
CA GLU A 217 -2.00 -47.78 -20.57
C GLU A 217 -2.24 -48.59 -19.29
N ASP A 218 -1.63 -49.77 -19.21
CA ASP A 218 -1.76 -50.66 -18.05
C ASP A 218 -1.12 -50.07 -16.79
N GLN A 219 -0.05 -49.29 -16.93
CA GLN A 219 0.54 -48.58 -15.80
C GLN A 219 -0.41 -47.49 -15.29
N CYS A 220 -1.05 -46.73 -16.18
CA CYS A 220 -2.03 -45.70 -15.80
C CYS A 220 -3.16 -46.28 -14.94
N TYR A 221 -3.73 -47.42 -15.34
CA TYR A 221 -4.77 -48.11 -14.56
C TYR A 221 -4.29 -48.72 -13.24
N LYS A 222 -2.98 -48.87 -13.03
CA LYS A 222 -2.39 -49.41 -11.79
C LYS A 222 -1.84 -48.34 -10.85
N ILE A 223 -1.97 -47.06 -11.20
CA ILE A 223 -1.55 -45.97 -10.31
C ILE A 223 -2.50 -45.91 -9.12
N ALA A 224 -1.95 -46.13 -7.92
CA ALA A 224 -2.72 -46.08 -6.68
C ALA A 224 -3.23 -44.65 -6.41
N LYS A 225 -4.38 -44.55 -5.75
CA LYS A 225 -4.91 -43.26 -5.27
C LYS A 225 -3.88 -42.58 -4.35
N PRO A 226 -3.70 -41.25 -4.44
CA PRO A 226 -2.82 -40.51 -3.54
C PRO A 226 -3.26 -40.63 -2.06
N ILE A 227 -2.31 -40.72 -1.15
CA ILE A 227 -2.55 -40.80 0.32
C ILE A 227 -3.34 -39.58 0.82
N SER A 228 -3.16 -38.41 0.22
CA SER A 228 -3.94 -37.19 0.54
C SER A 228 -5.44 -37.32 0.26
N LEU A 229 -5.84 -38.32 -0.53
CA LEU A 229 -7.24 -38.64 -0.88
C LEU A 229 -7.73 -39.93 -0.18
N ASP A 230 -6.98 -40.47 0.79
CA ASP A 230 -7.40 -41.69 1.51
C ASP A 230 -8.67 -41.48 2.34
N SER A 231 -8.92 -40.25 2.80
CA SER A 231 -10.13 -39.87 3.52
C SER A 231 -11.37 -39.79 2.63
N HIS A 232 -11.21 -39.82 1.29
CA HIS A 232 -12.33 -39.82 0.34
C HIS A 232 -12.71 -41.27 0.02
N GLY A 233 -13.74 -41.79 0.68
CA GLY A 233 -14.19 -43.19 0.59
C GLY A 233 -14.78 -43.62 -0.75
N GLU A 234 -14.85 -42.73 -1.75
CA GLU A 234 -15.54 -42.98 -3.03
C GLU A 234 -14.61 -43.31 -4.20
N LEU A 235 -13.34 -42.91 -4.12
CA LEU A 235 -12.39 -43.20 -5.19
C LEU A 235 -11.88 -44.65 -5.04
N PRO A 236 -11.82 -45.43 -6.13
CA PRO A 236 -11.26 -46.77 -6.05
C PRO A 236 -9.77 -46.71 -5.67
N PRO A 237 -9.18 -47.85 -5.27
CA PRO A 237 -7.74 -47.95 -5.02
C PRO A 237 -6.89 -47.50 -6.22
N PHE A 238 -7.37 -47.66 -7.45
CA PHE A 238 -6.69 -47.27 -8.69
C PHE A 238 -7.62 -46.39 -9.56
N PRO A 239 -7.62 -45.06 -9.37
CA PRO A 239 -8.66 -44.19 -9.95
C PRO A 239 -8.35 -43.62 -11.35
N PHE A 240 -7.11 -43.73 -11.83
CA PHE A 240 -6.66 -43.02 -13.03
C PHE A 240 -7.15 -43.63 -14.36
N ILE A 241 -7.41 -42.76 -15.34
CA ILE A 241 -8.04 -43.08 -16.63
C ILE A 241 -7.18 -42.57 -17.78
N PRO A 242 -6.75 -43.43 -18.73
CA PRO A 242 -6.09 -43.00 -19.95
C PRO A 242 -7.09 -42.34 -20.91
N HIS A 243 -6.87 -41.07 -21.23
CA HIS A 243 -7.71 -40.31 -22.15
C HIS A 243 -6.90 -39.28 -22.94
N ASN A 244 -7.07 -39.27 -24.26
CA ASN A 244 -6.46 -38.32 -25.19
C ASN A 244 -4.94 -38.08 -24.97
N GLY A 245 -4.18 -39.17 -24.76
CA GLY A 245 -2.73 -39.12 -24.52
C GLY A 245 -2.30 -38.70 -23.11
N SER A 246 -3.23 -38.56 -22.16
CA SER A 246 -2.95 -38.25 -20.74
C SER A 246 -3.61 -39.25 -19.79
N CYS A 247 -3.05 -39.41 -18.60
CA CYS A 247 -3.58 -40.25 -17.53
C CYS A 247 -4.26 -39.33 -16.49
N LEU A 248 -5.58 -39.27 -16.51
CA LEU A 248 -6.39 -38.30 -15.78
C LEU A 248 -7.01 -38.92 -14.52
N LEU A 249 -7.13 -38.13 -13.45
CA LEU A 249 -7.89 -38.52 -12.26
C LEU A 249 -9.41 -38.36 -12.47
N GLU A 250 -9.81 -37.32 -13.21
CA GLU A 250 -11.20 -37.00 -13.56
C GLU A 250 -11.34 -36.73 -15.06
N CYS A 251 -12.51 -37.00 -15.63
CA CYS A 251 -12.79 -36.70 -17.04
C CYS A 251 -12.90 -35.19 -17.30
N PRO A 252 -12.57 -34.72 -18.52
CA PRO A 252 -12.79 -33.32 -18.92
C PRO A 252 -14.25 -32.86 -18.74
N PRO A 253 -14.54 -31.55 -18.58
CA PRO A 253 -15.89 -31.04 -18.29
C PRO A 253 -16.99 -31.38 -19.32
N ASP A 254 -16.60 -31.68 -20.57
CA ASP A 254 -17.49 -32.09 -21.65
C ASP A 254 -17.57 -33.63 -21.82
N HIS A 255 -16.96 -34.41 -20.92
CA HIS A 255 -16.95 -35.87 -20.93
C HIS A 255 -17.43 -36.49 -19.61
N GLU A 256 -18.22 -37.55 -19.70
CA GLU A 256 -18.64 -38.38 -18.56
C GLU A 256 -17.78 -39.65 -18.45
N MET A 257 -17.55 -40.11 -17.22
CA MET A 257 -16.85 -41.37 -16.96
C MET A 257 -17.79 -42.55 -17.19
N LYS A 258 -17.37 -43.52 -18.00
CA LYS A 258 -18.06 -44.79 -18.22
C LYS A 258 -17.13 -45.98 -17.99
N VAL A 259 -17.72 -47.10 -17.58
CA VAL A 259 -17.04 -48.37 -17.44
C VAL A 259 -17.42 -49.25 -18.61
N ASP A 260 -16.44 -49.68 -19.40
CA ASP A 260 -16.60 -50.62 -20.51
C ASP A 260 -15.64 -51.80 -20.30
N ASN A 261 -16.16 -53.03 -20.31
CA ASN A 261 -15.39 -54.25 -20.00
C ASN A 261 -14.52 -54.16 -18.72
N GLY A 262 -15.01 -53.48 -17.69
CA GLY A 262 -14.29 -53.30 -16.42
C GLY A 262 -13.19 -52.21 -16.43
N ARG A 263 -12.93 -51.56 -17.58
CA ARG A 263 -12.01 -50.43 -17.69
C ARG A 263 -12.78 -49.11 -17.74
N ARG A 264 -12.28 -48.11 -17.03
CA ARG A 264 -12.85 -46.75 -17.02
C ARG A 264 -12.39 -45.97 -18.26
N MET A 265 -13.28 -45.19 -18.86
CA MET A 265 -13.01 -44.32 -20.01
C MET A 265 -13.86 -43.05 -19.95
N CYS A 266 -13.39 -41.97 -20.59
CA CYS A 266 -14.14 -40.71 -20.69
C CYS A 266 -14.88 -40.64 -22.05
N LYS A 267 -16.20 -40.47 -22.02
CA LYS A 267 -17.07 -40.38 -23.20
C LYS A 267 -17.70 -38.98 -23.29
N LYS A 268 -17.69 -38.37 -24.48
CA LYS A 268 -18.22 -37.01 -24.68
C LYS A 268 -19.74 -36.93 -24.41
N CYS A 269 -20.15 -35.89 -23.69
CA CYS A 269 -21.55 -35.65 -23.36
C CYS A 269 -22.35 -35.09 -24.55
N PRO A 270 -23.65 -35.44 -24.70
CA PRO A 270 -24.45 -35.06 -25.87
C PRO A 270 -24.67 -33.56 -26.07
N LYS A 271 -24.71 -32.77 -24.99
CA LYS A 271 -25.01 -31.32 -25.01
C LYS A 271 -23.78 -30.41 -24.89
N GLY A 272 -22.56 -30.97 -24.92
CA GLY A 272 -21.31 -30.21 -24.78
C GLY A 272 -20.88 -29.88 -23.34
N THR A 273 -21.78 -29.89 -22.36
CA THR A 273 -21.46 -29.81 -20.93
C THR A 273 -22.13 -30.95 -20.17
N CYS A 274 -21.40 -31.61 -19.27
CA CYS A 274 -21.93 -32.66 -18.41
C CYS A 274 -22.40 -32.06 -17.07
N PRO A 275 -23.57 -32.44 -16.54
CA PRO A 275 -23.94 -32.05 -15.19
C PRO A 275 -22.93 -32.66 -14.20
N LYS A 276 -22.36 -31.84 -13.32
CA LYS A 276 -21.42 -32.32 -12.31
C LYS A 276 -22.17 -33.17 -11.29
N ARG A 277 -21.91 -34.46 -11.33
CA ARG A 277 -22.48 -35.48 -10.43
C ARG A 277 -21.56 -35.65 -9.23
N CYS A 278 -22.14 -35.58 -8.05
CA CYS A 278 -21.42 -35.70 -6.81
C CYS A 278 -22.10 -36.75 -5.93
N PRO A 279 -21.35 -37.47 -5.09
CA PRO A 279 -21.92 -38.40 -4.13
C PRO A 279 -22.90 -37.72 -3.14
N GLY A 280 -23.73 -38.54 -2.50
CA GLY A 280 -24.38 -38.13 -1.25
C GLY A 280 -23.38 -37.77 -0.17
N SER A 281 -23.71 -36.80 0.69
CA SER A 281 -22.80 -36.31 1.73
C SER A 281 -23.57 -35.93 3.00
N ASN A 282 -22.88 -35.96 4.13
CA ASN A 282 -23.37 -35.44 5.41
C ASN A 282 -22.66 -34.11 5.72
N ILE A 283 -23.43 -33.03 5.71
CA ILE A 283 -22.99 -31.67 5.94
C ILE A 283 -23.14 -31.33 7.42
N ASP A 284 -22.07 -31.50 8.20
CA ASP A 284 -22.03 -31.11 9.61
C ASP A 284 -21.18 -29.85 9.89
N ASN A 285 -20.43 -29.40 8.88
CA ASN A 285 -19.58 -28.20 8.91
C ASN A 285 -19.36 -27.59 7.51
N ILE A 286 -18.74 -26.39 7.42
CA ILE A 286 -18.52 -25.70 6.13
C ILE A 286 -17.59 -26.50 5.21
N GLN A 287 -16.56 -27.16 5.74
CA GLN A 287 -15.61 -27.95 4.96
C GLN A 287 -16.30 -29.12 4.24
N SER A 288 -17.26 -29.78 4.90
CA SER A 288 -18.05 -30.86 4.29
C SER A 288 -18.94 -30.37 3.13
N ALA A 289 -19.46 -29.14 3.21
CA ALA A 289 -20.22 -28.52 2.12
C ALA A 289 -19.32 -28.13 0.93
N GLN A 290 -18.05 -27.76 1.17
CA GLN A 290 -17.12 -27.34 0.12
C GLN A 290 -16.88 -28.41 -0.95
N ALA A 291 -16.93 -29.69 -0.57
CA ALA A 291 -16.81 -30.82 -1.51
C ALA A 291 -17.93 -30.80 -2.58
N LEU A 292 -19.08 -30.20 -2.26
CA LEU A 292 -20.24 -30.13 -3.15
C LEU A 292 -20.23 -28.88 -4.05
N LYS A 293 -19.14 -28.10 -4.05
CA LYS A 293 -19.05 -26.88 -4.85
C LYS A 293 -19.25 -27.17 -6.34
N GLY A 294 -20.27 -26.54 -6.91
CA GLY A 294 -20.60 -26.64 -8.34
C GLY A 294 -21.26 -27.95 -8.75
N CYS A 295 -21.66 -28.80 -7.80
CA CYS A 295 -22.44 -30.00 -8.09
C CYS A 295 -23.85 -29.62 -8.54
N GLU A 296 -24.36 -30.32 -9.54
CA GLU A 296 -25.72 -30.14 -10.06
C GLU A 296 -26.61 -31.34 -9.69
N ILE A 297 -26.05 -32.54 -9.60
CA ILE A 297 -26.77 -33.77 -9.27
C ILE A 297 -26.07 -34.47 -8.11
N ILE A 298 -26.84 -34.79 -7.07
CA ILE A 298 -26.37 -35.61 -5.93
C ILE A 298 -26.80 -37.07 -6.14
N GLU A 299 -25.83 -37.94 -6.41
CA GLU A 299 -25.96 -39.38 -6.56
C GLU A 299 -25.91 -40.07 -5.19
N GLY A 300 -26.98 -39.87 -4.43
CA GLY A 300 -27.12 -40.35 -3.06
C GLY A 300 -28.06 -39.46 -2.26
N SER A 301 -27.98 -39.55 -0.94
CA SER A 301 -28.76 -38.73 -0.03
C SER A 301 -27.92 -37.57 0.52
N LEU A 302 -28.59 -36.47 0.86
CA LEU A 302 -27.96 -35.31 1.47
C LEU A 302 -28.45 -35.15 2.90
N GLU A 303 -27.54 -35.19 3.87
CA GLU A 303 -27.85 -34.93 5.28
C GLU A 303 -27.24 -33.60 5.70
N ILE A 304 -27.96 -32.78 6.45
CA ILE A 304 -27.49 -31.48 6.96
C ILE A 304 -27.72 -31.44 8.47
N GLN A 305 -26.63 -31.39 9.23
CA GLN A 305 -26.61 -31.41 10.69
C GLN A 305 -25.61 -30.41 11.27
N LEU A 306 -26.02 -29.15 11.37
CA LEU A 306 -25.16 -28.05 11.82
C LEU A 306 -25.35 -27.79 13.32
N ARG A 307 -24.61 -28.54 14.16
CA ARG A 307 -24.73 -28.49 15.63
C ARG A 307 -23.91 -27.39 16.33
N SER A 308 -22.89 -26.84 15.68
CA SER A 308 -22.02 -25.82 16.28
C SER A 308 -22.71 -24.45 16.34
N ARG A 309 -22.36 -23.63 17.36
CA ARG A 309 -22.59 -22.17 17.30
C ARG A 309 -21.92 -21.70 16.01
N GLY A 310 -22.73 -21.28 15.04
CA GLY A 310 -22.28 -21.10 13.68
C GLY A 310 -21.02 -20.25 13.60
N GLY A 311 -20.06 -20.64 12.76
CA GLY A 311 -19.07 -19.68 12.28
C GLY A 311 -19.81 -18.51 11.62
N GLU A 312 -19.19 -17.33 11.61
CA GLU A 312 -19.77 -16.18 10.89
C GLU A 312 -20.08 -16.59 9.44
N ASN A 313 -21.25 -16.18 8.93
CA ASN A 313 -21.66 -16.39 7.53
C ASN A 313 -21.89 -17.85 7.04
N ILE A 314 -22.30 -18.81 7.88
CA ILE A 314 -22.57 -20.20 7.43
C ILE A 314 -23.54 -20.27 6.25
N VAL A 315 -24.68 -19.57 6.31
CA VAL A 315 -25.71 -19.65 5.26
C VAL A 315 -25.17 -19.16 3.91
N LYS A 316 -24.35 -18.11 3.91
CA LYS A 316 -23.70 -17.57 2.70
C LYS A 316 -22.70 -18.56 2.10
N GLU A 317 -21.94 -19.26 2.94
CA GLU A 317 -21.03 -20.31 2.47
C GLU A 317 -21.79 -21.54 1.95
N LEU A 318 -22.88 -21.94 2.61
CA LEU A 318 -23.75 -23.01 2.10
C LEU A 318 -24.36 -22.64 0.75
N GLU A 319 -24.84 -21.41 0.58
CA GLU A 319 -25.33 -20.93 -0.71
C GLU A 319 -24.24 -20.96 -1.78
N ARG A 320 -23.03 -20.51 -1.46
CA ARG A 320 -21.88 -20.60 -2.37
C ARG A 320 -21.57 -22.03 -2.84
N PHE A 321 -21.80 -23.04 -2.00
CA PHE A 321 -21.48 -24.43 -2.35
C PHE A 321 -22.66 -25.20 -2.94
N LEU A 322 -23.88 -24.96 -2.45
CA LEU A 322 -25.07 -25.79 -2.71
C LEU A 322 -26.07 -25.13 -3.68
N SER A 323 -25.92 -23.85 -4.01
CA SER A 323 -26.86 -23.12 -4.90
C SER A 323 -27.03 -23.74 -6.28
N ASN A 324 -26.02 -24.47 -6.78
CA ASN A 324 -26.05 -25.08 -8.11
C ASN A 324 -26.77 -26.44 -8.16
N ILE A 325 -27.11 -27.04 -7.01
CA ILE A 325 -27.74 -28.36 -6.98
C ILE A 325 -29.15 -28.26 -7.57
N ILE A 326 -29.44 -29.11 -8.54
CA ILE A 326 -30.71 -29.21 -9.27
C ILE A 326 -31.47 -30.47 -8.83
N GLU A 327 -30.77 -31.57 -8.63
CA GLU A 327 -31.37 -32.88 -8.33
C GLU A 327 -30.68 -33.59 -7.15
N ILE A 328 -31.48 -34.16 -6.25
CA ILE A 328 -31.05 -35.11 -5.22
C ILE A 328 -31.70 -36.45 -5.51
N GLN A 329 -30.90 -37.51 -5.74
CA GLN A 329 -31.44 -38.83 -6.08
C GLN A 329 -32.00 -39.59 -4.89
N GLY A 330 -31.39 -39.48 -3.71
CA GLY A 330 -31.84 -40.09 -2.46
C GLY A 330 -32.83 -39.22 -1.70
N TYR A 331 -32.69 -39.21 -0.38
CA TYR A 331 -33.46 -38.35 0.52
C TYR A 331 -32.70 -37.07 0.90
N LEU A 332 -33.44 -36.03 1.31
CA LEU A 332 -32.89 -34.85 1.95
C LEU A 332 -33.26 -34.87 3.44
N LYS A 333 -32.25 -34.84 4.31
CA LYS A 333 -32.42 -34.88 5.76
C LYS A 333 -31.80 -33.64 6.40
N VAL A 334 -32.58 -32.84 7.11
CA VAL A 334 -32.09 -31.64 7.83
C VAL A 334 -32.44 -31.79 9.31
N VAL A 335 -31.42 -32.02 10.15
CA VAL A 335 -31.63 -32.39 11.56
C VAL A 335 -30.72 -31.64 12.51
N ARG A 336 -31.29 -31.02 13.56
CA ARG A 336 -30.54 -30.26 14.59
C ARG A 336 -29.66 -29.16 13.99
N SER A 337 -30.12 -28.51 12.92
CA SER A 337 -29.40 -27.44 12.25
C SER A 337 -29.89 -26.08 12.76
N TYR A 338 -29.46 -25.71 13.96
CA TYR A 338 -29.89 -24.46 14.64
C TYR A 338 -29.56 -23.15 13.88
N PRO A 339 -28.47 -23.03 13.11
CA PRO A 339 -28.17 -21.81 12.36
C PRO A 339 -29.16 -21.48 11.24
N LEU A 340 -29.86 -22.49 10.71
CA LEU A 340 -30.68 -22.35 9.50
C LEU A 340 -32.03 -21.69 9.80
N LEU A 341 -32.28 -20.56 9.15
CA LEU A 341 -33.60 -19.90 9.12
C LEU A 341 -34.43 -20.34 7.90
N SER A 342 -33.77 -20.70 6.80
CA SER A 342 -34.39 -21.14 5.55
C SER A 342 -33.51 -22.17 4.83
N LEU A 343 -34.12 -23.04 3.99
CA LEU A 343 -33.40 -23.87 3.02
C LEU A 343 -33.27 -23.18 1.64
N GLY A 344 -33.58 -21.89 1.55
CA GLY A 344 -33.50 -21.07 0.34
C GLY A 344 -32.10 -20.93 -0.27
N PHE A 345 -31.05 -21.38 0.42
CA PHE A 345 -29.72 -21.50 -0.16
C PHE A 345 -29.65 -22.54 -1.31
N PHE A 346 -30.63 -23.45 -1.41
CA PHE A 346 -30.86 -24.29 -2.60
C PHE A 346 -31.54 -23.51 -3.73
N LYS A 347 -30.80 -22.58 -4.36
CA LYS A 347 -31.36 -21.68 -5.39
C LYS A 347 -31.87 -22.39 -6.66
N LYS A 348 -31.33 -23.57 -7.02
CA LYS A 348 -31.70 -24.31 -8.24
C LYS A 348 -32.37 -25.67 -8.02
N LEU A 349 -32.57 -26.11 -6.78
CA LEU A 349 -33.04 -27.47 -6.48
C LEU A 349 -34.46 -27.68 -6.97
N GLN A 350 -34.64 -28.56 -7.96
CA GLN A 350 -35.92 -28.89 -8.60
C GLN A 350 -36.46 -30.25 -8.20
N ILE A 351 -35.60 -31.24 -7.97
CA ILE A 351 -36.01 -32.64 -7.89
C ILE A 351 -35.41 -33.32 -6.67
N ILE A 352 -36.25 -34.00 -5.88
CA ILE A 352 -35.85 -34.98 -4.86
C ILE A 352 -36.47 -36.33 -5.25
N ARG A 353 -35.66 -37.27 -5.75
CA ARG A 353 -36.18 -38.52 -6.32
C ARG A 353 -36.52 -39.60 -5.30
N GLY A 354 -35.99 -39.54 -4.08
CA GLY A 354 -36.30 -40.54 -3.04
C GLY A 354 -35.99 -41.99 -3.43
N LEU A 355 -34.99 -42.25 -4.29
CA LEU A 355 -34.58 -43.62 -4.65
C LEU A 355 -34.12 -44.42 -3.40
N TYR A 356 -33.61 -43.69 -2.42
CA TYR A 356 -33.30 -44.17 -1.07
C TYR A 356 -34.14 -43.35 -0.09
N THR A 357 -34.67 -44.00 0.94
CA THR A 357 -35.47 -43.34 2.00
C THR A 357 -34.83 -43.55 3.36
N ILE A 358 -35.09 -42.63 4.29
CA ILE A 358 -34.69 -42.75 5.69
C ILE A 358 -35.94 -42.81 6.54
N SER A 359 -36.13 -43.91 7.29
CA SER A 359 -37.38 -44.16 8.02
C SER A 359 -38.62 -44.00 7.12
N ASN A 360 -38.59 -44.58 5.91
CA ASN A 360 -39.62 -44.41 4.87
C ASN A 360 -39.85 -42.96 4.37
N SER A 361 -38.99 -42.00 4.71
CA SER A 361 -39.12 -40.60 4.30
C SER A 361 -38.12 -40.19 3.23
N SER A 362 -38.57 -39.43 2.23
CA SER A 362 -37.74 -38.80 1.19
C SER A 362 -37.32 -37.38 1.55
N LEU A 363 -38.09 -36.71 2.41
CA LEU A 363 -37.72 -35.44 3.06
C LEU A 363 -37.93 -35.56 4.57
N TYR A 364 -36.85 -35.40 5.33
CA TYR A 364 -36.82 -35.60 6.78
C TYR A 364 -36.28 -34.36 7.49
N ILE A 365 -37.15 -33.57 8.13
CA ILE A 365 -36.79 -32.27 8.75
C ILE A 365 -37.17 -32.29 10.23
N VAL A 366 -36.17 -32.36 11.12
CA VAL A 366 -36.38 -32.61 12.55
C VAL A 366 -35.49 -31.76 13.47
N GLU A 367 -36.03 -31.26 14.57
CA GLU A 367 -35.28 -30.54 15.63
C GLU A 367 -34.55 -29.26 15.14
N ASN A 368 -35.05 -28.58 14.10
CA ASN A 368 -34.46 -27.33 13.62
C ASN A 368 -35.12 -26.13 14.30
N GLN A 369 -34.51 -25.67 15.40
CA GLN A 369 -35.12 -24.69 16.32
C GLN A 369 -35.46 -23.33 15.70
N ASN A 370 -34.69 -22.88 14.69
CA ASN A 370 -34.86 -21.54 14.11
C ASN A 370 -35.38 -21.56 12.67
N LEU A 371 -35.61 -22.74 12.09
CA LEU A 371 -36.06 -22.89 10.71
C LEU A 371 -37.48 -22.34 10.56
N GLN A 372 -37.64 -21.35 9.69
CA GLN A 372 -38.90 -20.63 9.45
C GLN A 372 -39.43 -20.85 8.04
N GLU A 373 -38.55 -21.18 7.10
CA GLU A 373 -38.90 -21.37 5.68
C GLU A 373 -38.22 -22.62 5.12
N LEU A 374 -38.87 -23.26 4.15
CA LEU A 374 -38.27 -24.39 3.42
C LEU A 374 -37.54 -23.87 2.19
N PHE A 375 -38.11 -24.08 1.00
CA PHE A 375 -37.52 -23.66 -0.27
C PHE A 375 -38.07 -22.29 -0.67
N GLU A 376 -37.24 -21.46 -1.28
CA GLU A 376 -37.67 -20.17 -1.85
C GLU A 376 -38.55 -20.35 -3.09
N ARG A 377 -38.33 -21.46 -3.82
CA ARG A 377 -39.11 -21.80 -5.02
C ARG A 377 -40.26 -22.72 -4.68
N GLU A 378 -41.37 -22.50 -5.38
CA GLU A 378 -42.63 -23.25 -5.21
C GLU A 378 -42.78 -24.40 -6.23
N ASP A 379 -41.70 -24.87 -6.83
CA ASP A 379 -41.69 -25.87 -7.92
C ASP A 379 -40.83 -27.11 -7.61
N VAL A 380 -40.45 -27.32 -6.34
CA VAL A 380 -39.63 -28.48 -5.95
C VAL A 380 -40.48 -29.75 -5.98
N TRP A 381 -40.20 -30.63 -6.95
CA TRP A 381 -40.85 -31.91 -7.13
C TRP A 381 -40.20 -32.98 -6.24
N ILE A 382 -41.02 -33.67 -5.45
CA ILE A 382 -40.61 -34.76 -4.55
C ILE A 382 -41.35 -36.03 -4.99
N ASN A 383 -40.57 -37.04 -5.35
CA ASN A 383 -41.10 -38.31 -5.84
C ASN A 383 -41.85 -39.09 -4.74
N GLU A 384 -42.80 -39.92 -5.14
CA GLU A 384 -43.68 -40.73 -4.26
C GLU A 384 -42.97 -41.90 -3.57
N THR A 385 -41.72 -42.16 -3.92
CA THR A 385 -40.89 -43.16 -3.24
C THR A 385 -40.42 -42.60 -1.89
N GLY A 386 -41.33 -42.56 -0.92
CA GLY A 386 -41.11 -42.09 0.46
C GLY A 386 -42.25 -41.21 0.98
N ARG A 387 -42.08 -40.72 2.22
CA ARG A 387 -42.99 -39.80 2.92
C ARG A 387 -42.28 -38.50 3.32
N LEU A 388 -43.08 -37.52 3.73
CA LEU A 388 -42.61 -36.31 4.39
C LEU A 388 -42.66 -36.51 5.90
N PHE A 389 -41.56 -36.21 6.61
CA PHE A 389 -41.51 -36.27 8.07
C PHE A 389 -41.00 -34.97 8.68
N PHE A 390 -41.83 -34.38 9.55
CA PHE A 390 -41.57 -33.10 10.19
C PHE A 390 -41.86 -33.17 11.68
N PHE A 391 -40.84 -32.95 12.52
CA PHE A 391 -40.99 -33.04 13.97
C PHE A 391 -40.11 -32.04 14.72
N ASN A 392 -40.68 -31.34 15.71
CA ASN A 392 -39.97 -30.42 16.60
C ASN A 392 -39.24 -29.29 15.85
N ASN A 393 -39.94 -28.63 14.91
CA ASN A 393 -39.47 -27.43 14.21
C ASN A 393 -40.32 -26.22 14.68
N PRO A 394 -40.03 -25.65 15.85
CA PRO A 394 -40.95 -24.75 16.53
C PRO A 394 -41.19 -23.42 15.83
N MET A 395 -40.28 -23.02 14.93
CA MET A 395 -40.41 -21.79 14.15
C MET A 395 -40.99 -22.02 12.74
N LEU A 396 -41.24 -23.27 12.34
CA LEU A 396 -41.72 -23.64 11.00
C LEU A 396 -43.23 -23.92 11.04
N CYS A 397 -44.01 -23.01 10.46
CA CYS A 397 -45.47 -23.14 10.41
C CYS A 397 -45.93 -24.37 9.61
N SER A 398 -46.88 -25.11 10.19
CA SER A 398 -47.46 -26.31 9.59
C SER A 398 -48.12 -26.06 8.22
N ASP A 399 -48.66 -24.87 7.98
CA ASP A 399 -49.23 -24.50 6.69
C ASP A 399 -48.20 -24.47 5.56
N LYS A 400 -46.94 -24.15 5.86
CA LYS A 400 -45.84 -24.24 4.87
C LYS A 400 -45.53 -25.68 4.48
N ILE A 401 -45.64 -26.59 5.45
CA ILE A 401 -45.46 -28.03 5.24
C ILE A 401 -46.61 -28.59 4.40
N LYS A 402 -47.85 -28.20 4.71
CA LYS A 402 -49.03 -28.57 3.92
C LYS A 402 -48.95 -28.03 2.50
N LYS A 403 -48.51 -26.78 2.32
CA LYS A 403 -48.30 -26.19 0.99
C LYS A 403 -47.32 -27.02 0.15
N LEU A 404 -46.22 -27.51 0.75
CA LEU A 404 -45.28 -28.40 0.06
C LEU A 404 -45.92 -29.72 -0.39
N ARG A 405 -46.78 -30.31 0.45
CA ARG A 405 -47.58 -31.49 0.09
C ARG A 405 -48.60 -31.18 -1.01
N ASP A 406 -49.28 -30.04 -0.94
CA ASP A 406 -50.30 -29.67 -1.95
C ASP A 406 -49.68 -29.48 -3.35
N MET A 407 -48.41 -29.06 -3.41
CA MET A 407 -47.62 -29.00 -4.65
C MET A 407 -47.14 -30.37 -5.13
N ASN A 408 -47.10 -31.37 -4.25
CA ASN A 408 -46.69 -32.75 -4.53
C ASN A 408 -47.80 -33.72 -4.08
N PRO A 409 -48.97 -33.74 -4.74
CA PRO A 409 -50.14 -34.46 -4.23
C PRO A 409 -49.96 -35.99 -4.10
N THR A 410 -48.93 -36.54 -4.74
CA THR A 410 -48.59 -37.97 -4.69
C THR A 410 -47.84 -38.38 -3.42
N ILE A 411 -47.27 -37.44 -2.65
CA ILE A 411 -46.53 -37.76 -1.41
C ILE A 411 -47.38 -37.51 -0.14
N GLN A 412 -47.28 -38.43 0.83
CA GLN A 412 -47.98 -38.34 2.11
C GLN A 412 -47.08 -37.83 3.23
N ILE A 413 -47.67 -37.16 4.23
CA ILE A 413 -47.01 -36.78 5.48
C ILE A 413 -47.19 -37.91 6.49
N GLU A 414 -46.10 -38.47 7.03
CA GLU A 414 -46.16 -39.64 7.91
C GLU A 414 -46.87 -39.38 9.24
N ASN A 415 -46.71 -38.17 9.79
CA ASN A 415 -47.23 -37.76 11.09
C ASN A 415 -48.23 -36.59 10.99
N GLU A 416 -49.09 -36.61 9.98
CA GLU A 416 -50.00 -35.50 9.67
C GLU A 416 -50.90 -35.08 10.85
N ASP A 417 -51.46 -36.05 11.57
CA ASP A 417 -52.36 -35.79 12.71
C ASP A 417 -51.70 -35.02 13.85
N LYS A 418 -50.37 -35.13 13.99
CA LYS A 418 -49.57 -34.50 15.05
C LYS A 418 -48.72 -33.34 14.54
N LEU A 419 -48.94 -32.90 13.31
CA LEU A 419 -48.08 -31.91 12.65
C LEU A 419 -48.07 -30.57 13.40
N HIS A 420 -49.21 -30.17 13.98
CA HIS A 420 -49.38 -28.91 14.71
C HIS A 420 -48.90 -28.95 16.17
N GLU A 421 -48.64 -30.12 16.75
CA GLU A 421 -48.26 -30.23 18.17
C GLU A 421 -46.85 -29.67 18.42
N ASN A 422 -45.94 -29.85 17.47
CA ASN A 422 -44.49 -29.58 17.64
C ASN A 422 -43.87 -28.86 16.43
N ASN A 423 -44.67 -28.29 15.52
CA ASN A 423 -44.16 -27.47 14.43
C ASN A 423 -44.93 -26.15 14.39
N GLY A 424 -44.20 -25.03 14.43
CA GLY A 424 -44.78 -23.68 14.45
C GLY A 424 -45.31 -23.23 15.81
N ASP A 425 -45.12 -24.01 16.88
CA ASP A 425 -45.60 -23.72 18.25
C ASP A 425 -44.93 -22.50 18.90
N ARG A 426 -43.86 -21.97 18.30
CA ARG A 426 -43.17 -20.74 18.72
C ARG A 426 -43.14 -19.65 17.66
N ALA A 427 -43.86 -19.82 16.55
CA ALA A 427 -43.95 -18.84 15.49
C ALA A 427 -45.35 -18.23 15.39
N ALA A 428 -45.39 -16.95 15.02
CA ALA A 428 -46.62 -16.32 14.56
C ALA A 428 -46.90 -16.78 13.12
N CYS A 429 -47.78 -17.78 12.96
CA CYS A 429 -48.11 -18.35 11.66
C CYS A 429 -49.19 -17.56 10.92
N ASN A 430 -50.06 -16.85 11.65
CA ASN A 430 -51.06 -15.98 11.05
C ASN A 430 -50.53 -14.55 10.98
N ILE A 431 -49.98 -14.20 9.81
CA ILE A 431 -49.28 -12.93 9.58
C ILE A 431 -50.23 -11.94 8.90
N THR A 432 -50.49 -10.82 9.55
CA THR A 432 -51.17 -9.67 8.97
C THR A 432 -50.16 -8.71 8.32
N GLU A 433 -50.53 -8.08 7.21
CA GLU A 433 -49.64 -7.15 6.53
C GLU A 433 -49.59 -5.80 7.26
N LEU A 434 -48.39 -5.38 7.68
CA LEU A 434 -48.16 -4.04 8.22
C LEU A 434 -47.89 -3.04 7.11
N VAL A 435 -48.63 -1.92 7.11
CA VAL A 435 -48.42 -0.81 6.17
C VAL A 435 -47.37 0.14 6.73
N THR A 436 -46.19 0.16 6.09
CA THR A 436 -45.07 1.06 6.43
C THR A 436 -44.97 2.20 5.41
N THR A 437 -44.56 3.38 5.87
CA THR A 437 -44.38 4.59 5.05
C THR A 437 -43.07 5.27 5.42
N LEU A 438 -42.32 5.70 4.40
CA LEU A 438 -41.11 6.51 4.56
C LEU A 438 -41.50 7.99 4.73
N LYS A 439 -41.09 8.64 5.82
CA LYS A 439 -41.42 10.05 6.08
C LYS A 439 -40.33 11.01 5.67
N ALA A 440 -39.08 10.66 5.96
CA ALA A 440 -37.95 11.50 5.63
C ALA A 440 -36.67 10.70 5.43
N VAL A 441 -35.76 11.25 4.63
CA VAL A 441 -34.40 10.70 4.43
C VAL A 441 -33.37 11.83 4.50
N ALA A 442 -32.24 11.56 5.15
CA ALA A 442 -31.04 12.37 5.12
C ALA A 442 -29.86 11.53 4.63
N ALA A 443 -28.64 12.08 4.68
CA ALA A 443 -27.45 11.39 4.19
C ALA A 443 -27.17 10.09 4.97
N GLU A 444 -27.33 10.11 6.29
CA GLU A 444 -27.02 8.98 7.16
C GLU A 444 -28.21 8.48 7.99
N THR A 445 -29.41 9.01 7.72
CA THR A 445 -30.62 8.70 8.49
C THR A 445 -31.86 8.52 7.61
N ALA A 446 -32.82 7.75 8.11
CA ALA A 446 -34.14 7.59 7.50
C ALA A 446 -35.22 7.47 8.57
N ILE A 447 -36.40 8.04 8.35
CA ILE A 447 -37.52 8.01 9.28
C ILE A 447 -38.64 7.19 8.65
N ILE A 448 -39.02 6.11 9.35
CA ILE A 448 -40.01 5.13 8.89
C ILE A 448 -41.15 5.09 9.90
N THR A 449 -42.39 5.06 9.40
CA THR A 449 -43.61 5.07 10.21
C THR A 449 -44.59 3.99 9.78
N TRP A 450 -45.27 3.36 10.73
CA TRP A 450 -46.29 2.33 10.47
C TRP A 450 -47.47 2.42 11.44
N SER A 451 -48.61 1.88 11.00
CA SER A 451 -49.83 1.80 11.81
C SER A 451 -49.68 0.77 12.95
N PRO A 452 -50.32 0.99 14.11
CA PRO A 452 -50.25 0.06 15.23
C PRO A 452 -50.94 -1.27 14.88
N PHE A 453 -50.28 -2.37 15.23
CA PHE A 453 -50.81 -3.72 15.16
C PHE A 453 -51.78 -3.97 16.32
N LYS A 454 -52.97 -4.49 16.00
CA LYS A 454 -54.04 -4.72 16.97
C LYS A 454 -54.15 -6.21 17.30
N LEU A 455 -54.11 -6.53 18.59
CA LEU A 455 -54.39 -7.86 19.16
C LEU A 455 -55.59 -7.76 20.11
N GLU A 456 -56.28 -8.88 20.33
CA GLU A 456 -57.35 -8.96 21.34
C GLU A 456 -56.82 -8.67 22.75
N ASP A 457 -55.64 -9.22 23.09
CA ASP A 457 -54.89 -8.88 24.30
C ASP A 457 -53.57 -8.19 23.94
N ILE A 458 -53.56 -6.87 24.03
CA ILE A 458 -52.39 -6.01 23.77
C ILE A 458 -51.15 -6.37 24.59
N ARG A 459 -51.27 -7.06 25.74
CA ARG A 459 -50.11 -7.49 26.55
C ARG A 459 -49.30 -8.59 25.87
N GLN A 460 -49.86 -9.21 24.84
CA GLN A 460 -49.19 -10.24 24.06
C GLN A 460 -48.27 -9.65 22.98
N LEU A 461 -48.39 -8.34 22.68
CA LEU A 461 -47.46 -7.61 21.83
C LEU A 461 -46.29 -7.09 22.68
N LEU A 462 -45.11 -7.66 22.47
CA LEU A 462 -43.88 -7.25 23.15
C LEU A 462 -43.19 -6.05 22.47
N GLY A 463 -43.43 -5.86 21.17
CA GLY A 463 -42.88 -4.73 20.42
C GLY A 463 -42.83 -4.95 18.91
N TYR A 464 -42.03 -4.13 18.23
CA TYR A 464 -41.72 -4.26 16.81
C TYR A 464 -40.22 -4.43 16.63
N VAL A 465 -39.82 -5.01 15.50
CA VAL A 465 -38.43 -5.12 15.07
C VAL A 465 -38.38 -4.63 13.63
N ILE A 466 -37.52 -3.63 13.38
CA ILE A 466 -37.24 -3.18 12.02
C ILE A 466 -35.96 -3.83 11.52
N TYR A 467 -36.02 -4.36 10.31
CA TYR A 467 -34.91 -4.97 9.61
C TYR A 467 -34.52 -4.08 8.43
N TYR A 468 -33.23 -3.83 8.24
CA TYR A 468 -32.73 -3.08 7.09
C TYR A 468 -31.35 -3.58 6.60
N ILE A 469 -31.11 -3.52 5.29
CA ILE A 469 -29.87 -3.99 4.65
C ILE A 469 -29.50 -3.10 3.46
N GLU A 470 -28.21 -2.91 3.21
CA GLU A 470 -27.72 -2.26 1.98
C GLU A 470 -28.00 -3.18 0.79
N SER A 471 -28.72 -2.67 -0.22
CA SER A 471 -29.00 -3.44 -1.44
C SER A 471 -28.99 -2.57 -2.69
N PRO A 472 -28.02 -2.79 -3.60
CA PRO A 472 -27.97 -2.07 -4.88
C PRO A 472 -29.12 -2.47 -5.83
N PHE A 473 -29.71 -3.66 -5.65
CA PHE A 473 -30.79 -4.19 -6.48
C PHE A 473 -32.06 -4.44 -5.65
N GLN A 474 -33.22 -4.53 -6.30
CA GLN A 474 -34.51 -4.76 -5.63
C GLN A 474 -34.93 -6.24 -5.65
N ASN A 475 -34.02 -7.15 -5.30
CA ASN A 475 -34.22 -8.59 -5.35
C ASN A 475 -33.90 -9.29 -4.01
N VAL A 476 -33.99 -8.56 -2.89
CA VAL A 476 -33.64 -9.08 -1.57
C VAL A 476 -34.77 -9.93 -0.99
N THR A 477 -34.43 -11.04 -0.35
CA THR A 477 -35.35 -11.90 0.40
C THR A 477 -35.27 -11.66 1.91
N PHE A 478 -36.29 -12.08 2.66
CA PHE A 478 -36.31 -11.98 4.13
C PHE A 478 -35.19 -12.79 4.83
N PHE A 479 -34.54 -13.70 4.11
CA PHE A 479 -33.54 -14.62 4.67
C PHE A 479 -32.14 -14.42 4.09
N ASP A 480 -31.94 -13.45 3.19
CA ASP A 480 -30.66 -13.23 2.52
C ASP A 480 -29.52 -12.94 3.51
N GLY A 481 -28.48 -13.78 3.47
CA GLY A 481 -27.31 -13.68 4.34
C GLY A 481 -27.59 -13.90 5.83
N ARG A 482 -28.82 -14.24 6.22
CA ARG A 482 -29.25 -14.28 7.61
C ARG A 482 -29.06 -15.67 8.21
N ASP A 483 -28.33 -15.71 9.31
CA ASP A 483 -28.21 -16.86 10.20
C ASP A 483 -28.82 -16.47 11.56
N ALA A 484 -29.28 -17.45 12.34
CA ALA A 484 -29.77 -17.24 13.70
C ALA A 484 -28.75 -16.54 14.62
N CYS A 485 -27.45 -16.56 14.31
CA CYS A 485 -26.37 -16.03 15.17
C CYS A 485 -25.49 -14.94 14.53
N ASN A 486 -25.72 -14.50 13.30
CA ASN A 486 -24.80 -13.63 12.56
C ASN A 486 -25.17 -12.13 12.60
N THR A 487 -24.17 -11.26 12.52
CA THR A 487 -24.28 -9.79 12.45
C THR A 487 -24.11 -9.22 11.04
N GLU A 488 -23.58 -10.01 10.09
CA GLU A 488 -23.52 -9.63 8.68
C GLU A 488 -24.81 -10.02 7.95
N GLY A 489 -25.49 -9.04 7.35
CA GLY A 489 -26.78 -9.21 6.67
C GLY A 489 -27.79 -8.13 7.08
N TRP A 490 -29.04 -8.55 7.32
CA TRP A 490 -30.09 -7.68 7.84
C TRP A 490 -29.72 -7.13 9.23
N ARG A 491 -29.54 -5.81 9.32
CA ARG A 491 -29.41 -5.10 10.59
C ARG A 491 -30.79 -5.03 11.24
N LEU A 492 -30.83 -5.20 12.56
CA LEU A 492 -32.07 -5.19 13.34
C LEU A 492 -32.04 -4.10 14.40
N ASP A 493 -33.21 -3.54 14.69
CA ASP A 493 -33.40 -2.57 15.76
C ASP A 493 -34.75 -2.84 16.44
N ASP A 494 -34.72 -3.09 17.74
CA ASP A 494 -35.88 -3.47 18.54
C ASP A 494 -36.61 -2.22 19.06
N ILE A 495 -37.94 -2.22 18.93
CA ILE A 495 -38.83 -1.14 19.37
C ILE A 495 -39.78 -1.69 20.43
N SER A 496 -39.41 -1.51 21.69
CA SER A 496 -40.26 -1.87 22.84
C SER A 496 -41.19 -0.72 23.28
N GLU A 497 -40.84 0.52 22.95
CA GLU A 497 -41.63 1.71 23.26
C GLU A 497 -42.48 2.09 22.04
N PHE A 498 -43.77 1.75 22.07
CA PHE A 498 -44.70 2.03 20.97
C PHE A 498 -46.01 2.64 21.49
N ILE A 499 -46.64 3.46 20.64
CA ILE A 499 -47.91 4.10 20.95
C ILE A 499 -49.02 3.11 20.59
N GLN A 500 -49.84 2.71 21.58
CA GLN A 500 -50.90 1.71 21.37
C GLN A 500 -51.99 2.21 20.39
N ASP A 501 -52.34 3.49 20.46
CA ASP A 501 -53.43 4.09 19.66
C ASP A 501 -52.93 5.01 18.52
N GLY A 502 -51.63 5.01 18.22
CA GLY A 502 -51.01 5.95 17.28
C GLY A 502 -49.96 5.30 16.37
N PRO A 503 -49.60 5.96 15.25
CA PRO A 503 -48.57 5.45 14.36
C PRO A 503 -47.21 5.42 15.08
N THR A 504 -46.51 4.30 14.97
CA THR A 504 -45.17 4.12 15.52
C THR A 504 -44.15 4.67 14.53
N THR A 505 -43.14 5.39 15.04
CA THR A 505 -42.09 6.02 14.22
C THR A 505 -40.72 5.56 14.69
N LYS A 506 -39.83 5.23 13.75
CA LYS A 506 -38.44 4.87 14.03
C LYS A 506 -37.48 5.63 13.14
N ILE A 507 -36.38 6.09 13.74
CA ILE A 507 -35.26 6.72 13.04
C ILE A 507 -34.16 5.68 12.89
N LEU A 508 -33.84 5.34 11.64
CA LEU A 508 -32.65 4.59 11.28
C LEU A 508 -31.46 5.55 11.23
N THR A 509 -30.33 5.15 11.79
CA THR A 509 -29.08 5.94 11.84
C THR A 509 -27.91 5.10 11.31
N GLN A 510 -26.73 5.71 11.15
CA GLN A 510 -25.51 5.05 10.66
C GLN A 510 -25.68 4.43 9.25
N LEU A 511 -26.49 5.08 8.42
CA LEU A 511 -26.64 4.73 7.01
C LEU A 511 -25.53 5.38 6.19
N ARG A 512 -25.20 4.78 5.06
CA ARG A 512 -24.26 5.37 4.09
C ARG A 512 -24.97 6.39 3.21
N PRO A 513 -24.33 7.54 2.90
CA PRO A 513 -24.87 8.51 1.95
C PRO A 513 -25.08 7.93 0.55
N TYR A 514 -26.10 8.43 -0.14
CA TYR A 514 -26.44 8.06 -1.53
C TYR A 514 -26.52 6.54 -1.80
N THR A 515 -26.97 5.77 -0.81
CA THR A 515 -26.96 4.31 -0.82
C THR A 515 -28.40 3.79 -0.72
N GLN A 516 -28.71 2.74 -1.49
CA GLN A 516 -30.03 2.11 -1.48
C GLN A 516 -30.11 1.05 -0.38
N TYR A 517 -31.20 1.08 0.39
CA TYR A 517 -31.50 0.16 1.47
C TYR A 517 -32.83 -0.54 1.22
N ALA A 518 -32.90 -1.82 1.57
CA ALA A 518 -34.14 -2.56 1.73
C ALA A 518 -34.51 -2.59 3.21
N TYR A 519 -35.79 -2.48 3.55
CA TYR A 519 -36.27 -2.60 4.92
C TYR A 519 -37.64 -3.27 5.03
N TYR A 520 -37.92 -3.86 6.19
CA TYR A 520 -39.27 -4.33 6.56
C TYR A 520 -39.44 -4.31 8.09
N VAL A 521 -40.68 -4.29 8.56
CA VAL A 521 -41.04 -4.27 9.99
C VAL A 521 -41.78 -5.54 10.33
N LYS A 522 -41.48 -6.12 11.50
CA LYS A 522 -42.15 -7.31 12.05
C LYS A 522 -42.55 -7.08 13.50
N THR A 523 -43.66 -7.64 13.95
CA THR A 523 -44.04 -7.63 15.37
C THR A 523 -43.31 -8.71 16.14
N TYR A 524 -43.10 -8.46 17.43
CA TYR A 524 -42.64 -9.44 18.40
C TYR A 524 -43.79 -9.74 19.36
N THR A 525 -44.41 -10.92 19.23
CA THR A 525 -45.57 -11.35 20.03
C THR A 525 -45.21 -12.55 20.91
N LEU A 526 -45.99 -12.79 21.97
CA LEU A 526 -45.86 -14.01 22.78
C LEU A 526 -46.24 -15.24 21.93
N ALA A 527 -45.45 -16.31 22.05
CA ALA A 527 -45.60 -17.55 21.27
C ALA A 527 -47.01 -18.18 21.38
N SER A 528 -47.74 -17.94 22.47
CA SER A 528 -49.08 -18.47 22.71
C SER A 528 -50.17 -17.91 21.80
N ASP A 529 -49.94 -16.75 21.18
CA ASP A 529 -50.97 -16.05 20.40
C ASP A 529 -51.05 -16.57 18.95
N GLY A 530 -49.91 -16.96 18.35
CA GLY A 530 -49.86 -17.46 16.96
C GLY A 530 -50.15 -16.39 15.88
N TYR A 531 -50.54 -15.18 16.27
CA TYR A 531 -50.73 -14.01 15.41
C TYR A 531 -49.52 -13.08 15.42
N GLY A 532 -49.27 -12.42 14.27
CA GLY A 532 -48.23 -11.42 14.13
C GLY A 532 -48.48 -10.47 12.97
N GLY A 533 -47.71 -9.40 12.91
CA GLY A 533 -47.69 -8.45 11.81
C GLY A 533 -46.32 -8.44 11.12
N GLN A 534 -46.31 -8.39 9.79
CA GLN A 534 -45.10 -8.22 9.00
C GLN A 534 -45.38 -7.34 7.77
N SER A 535 -44.49 -6.38 7.48
CA SER A 535 -44.60 -5.57 6.26
C SER A 535 -43.96 -6.27 5.06
N LYS A 536 -44.33 -5.84 3.85
CA LYS A 536 -43.55 -6.12 2.64
C LYS A 536 -42.17 -5.45 2.72
N ILE A 537 -41.21 -5.98 1.96
CA ILE A 537 -39.90 -5.35 1.77
C ILE A 537 -40.10 -4.07 0.95
N GLN A 538 -39.69 -2.95 1.51
CA GLN A 538 -39.68 -1.66 0.84
C GLN A 538 -38.24 -1.19 0.64
N TYR A 539 -38.03 -0.30 -0.33
CA TYR A 539 -36.72 0.23 -0.67
C TYR A 539 -36.71 1.74 -0.54
N PHE A 540 -35.60 2.29 -0.06
CA PHE A 540 -35.34 3.72 -0.09
C PHE A 540 -33.86 3.99 -0.37
N LYS A 541 -33.57 5.19 -0.87
CA LYS A 541 -32.20 5.66 -1.06
C LYS A 541 -31.96 6.84 -0.13
N THR A 542 -30.84 6.80 0.60
CA THR A 542 -30.44 7.93 1.45
C THR A 542 -30.13 9.17 0.61
N ALA A 543 -30.23 10.34 1.23
CA ALA A 543 -29.86 11.58 0.57
C ALA A 543 -28.36 11.56 0.20
N PRO A 544 -27.93 12.34 -0.81
CA PRO A 544 -26.52 12.53 -1.07
C PRO A 544 -25.82 13.19 0.13
N GLY A 545 -24.54 12.88 0.30
CA GLY A 545 -23.63 13.49 1.26
C GLY A 545 -22.48 14.22 0.58
N THR A 546 -21.58 14.80 1.36
CA THR A 546 -20.44 15.56 0.83
C THR A 546 -19.47 14.64 0.07
N PRO A 547 -19.09 14.94 -1.19
CA PRO A 547 -18.09 14.16 -1.92
C PRO A 547 -16.74 14.17 -1.20
N SER A 548 -16.00 13.06 -1.28
CA SER A 548 -14.60 13.02 -0.83
C SER A 548 -13.67 13.80 -1.78
N VAL A 549 -12.41 13.95 -1.37
CA VAL A 549 -11.37 14.66 -2.14
C VAL A 549 -11.06 14.00 -3.49
N VAL A 550 -10.70 14.81 -4.49
CA VAL A 550 -10.16 14.31 -5.77
C VAL A 550 -8.79 13.66 -5.56
N ARG A 551 -8.31 12.87 -6.53
CA ARG A 551 -7.06 12.11 -6.41
C ARG A 551 -6.13 12.39 -7.58
N ASP A 552 -4.84 12.09 -7.41
CA ASP A 552 -3.81 12.07 -8.47
C ASP A 552 -3.83 13.32 -9.39
N ILE A 553 -3.67 14.51 -8.81
CA ILE A 553 -3.57 15.75 -9.59
C ILE A 553 -2.24 15.76 -10.35
N THR A 554 -2.30 16.07 -11.65
CA THR A 554 -1.13 16.18 -12.53
C THR A 554 -1.21 17.43 -13.38
N ILE A 555 -0.09 18.12 -13.55
CA ILE A 555 0.02 19.37 -14.31
C ILE A 555 1.05 19.19 -15.42
N LEU A 556 0.65 19.46 -16.67
CA LEU A 556 1.45 19.23 -17.87
C LEU A 556 1.48 20.51 -18.72
N VAL A 557 2.62 20.85 -19.31
CA VAL A 557 2.74 21.98 -20.25
C VAL A 557 3.02 21.44 -21.65
N HIS A 558 2.16 21.77 -22.62
CA HIS A 558 2.29 21.38 -24.02
C HIS A 558 1.74 22.47 -24.96
N ASN A 559 2.44 22.78 -26.05
CA ASN A 559 2.03 23.79 -27.06
C ASN A 559 1.57 25.13 -26.44
N ASN A 560 2.36 25.72 -25.53
CA ASN A 560 2.02 26.94 -24.79
C ASN A 560 0.73 26.88 -23.94
N ASN A 561 0.22 25.69 -23.63
CA ASN A 561 -0.90 25.49 -22.72
C ASN A 561 -0.48 24.66 -21.50
N LEU A 562 -1.00 25.01 -20.33
CA LEU A 562 -0.88 24.28 -19.06
C LEU A 562 -2.18 23.51 -18.82
N THR A 563 -2.11 22.18 -18.87
CA THR A 563 -3.23 21.26 -18.65
C THR A 563 -3.14 20.64 -17.26
N VAL A 564 -4.23 20.71 -16.49
CA VAL A 564 -4.38 20.08 -15.17
C VAL A 564 -5.31 18.88 -15.31
N LYS A 565 -4.95 17.71 -14.77
CA LYS A 565 -5.74 16.47 -14.78
C LYS A 565 -5.82 15.85 -13.39
N TRP A 566 -6.91 15.13 -13.08
CA TRP A 566 -7.10 14.44 -11.79
C TRP A 566 -7.93 13.15 -11.94
N LEU A 567 -8.04 12.36 -10.88
CA LEU A 567 -8.97 11.22 -10.77
C LEU A 567 -10.17 11.56 -9.86
N PRO A 568 -11.36 10.96 -10.13
CA PRO A 568 -12.54 11.16 -9.29
C PRO A 568 -12.36 10.64 -7.85
N PRO A 569 -13.14 11.19 -6.89
CA PRO A 569 -13.17 10.73 -5.49
C PRO A 569 -13.61 9.26 -5.35
N ILE A 570 -13.08 8.56 -4.34
CA ILE A 570 -13.46 7.16 -4.04
C ILE A 570 -14.90 7.11 -3.50
N LYS A 571 -15.23 8.00 -2.56
CA LYS A 571 -16.59 8.17 -2.02
C LYS A 571 -17.22 9.38 -2.68
N MET A 572 -18.00 9.14 -3.73
CA MET A 572 -18.69 10.22 -4.45
C MET A 572 -19.86 10.77 -3.63
N ASN A 573 -20.49 9.94 -2.79
CA ASN A 573 -21.62 10.29 -1.91
C ASN A 573 -22.78 11.00 -2.63
N GLY A 574 -22.90 10.80 -3.94
CA GLY A 574 -23.84 11.54 -4.79
C GLY A 574 -23.44 11.42 -6.25
N LYS A 575 -24.32 11.93 -7.13
CA LYS A 575 -23.99 12.10 -8.54
C LYS A 575 -23.16 13.36 -8.71
N LEU A 576 -21.93 13.23 -9.23
CA LEU A 576 -21.04 14.36 -9.47
C LEU A 576 -21.61 15.29 -10.54
N ARG A 577 -21.51 16.60 -10.31
CA ARG A 577 -21.95 17.69 -11.19
C ARG A 577 -20.78 18.26 -11.97
N GLU A 578 -19.78 18.74 -11.25
CA GLU A 578 -18.60 19.42 -11.78
C GLU A 578 -17.45 19.38 -10.78
N TYR A 579 -16.27 19.78 -11.23
CA TYR A 579 -15.09 20.05 -10.43
C TYR A 579 -14.81 21.55 -10.49
N GLU A 580 -14.53 22.15 -9.34
CA GLU A 580 -14.12 23.55 -9.23
C GLU A 580 -12.60 23.62 -9.06
N ILE A 581 -11.95 24.49 -9.84
CA ILE A 581 -10.50 24.67 -9.88
C ILE A 581 -10.19 26.13 -9.54
N PHE A 582 -9.34 26.32 -8.54
CA PHE A 582 -8.79 27.61 -8.14
C PHE A 582 -7.27 27.59 -8.33
N ILE A 583 -6.71 28.62 -8.93
CA ILE A 583 -5.27 28.73 -9.14
C ILE A 583 -4.81 30.08 -8.62
N GLU A 584 -3.83 30.07 -7.72
CA GLU A 584 -3.36 31.25 -7.01
C GLU A 584 -1.84 31.39 -7.14
N LEU A 585 -1.34 32.58 -7.49
CA LEU A 585 0.09 32.88 -7.51
C LEU A 585 0.63 32.95 -6.07
N ASN A 586 1.53 32.04 -5.73
CA ASN A 586 2.33 32.10 -4.51
C ASN A 586 3.63 32.83 -4.83
N ALA A 587 3.61 34.16 -4.69
CA ALA A 587 4.76 35.00 -5.00
C ALA A 587 5.95 34.65 -4.09
N ASP A 588 7.15 34.56 -4.69
CA ASP A 588 8.38 34.35 -3.93
C ASP A 588 8.60 35.52 -2.95
N ASP A 589 8.96 35.21 -1.69
CA ASP A 589 9.12 36.20 -0.63
C ASP A 589 10.38 37.04 -0.88
N THR A 590 10.17 38.24 -1.42
CA THR A 590 11.23 39.17 -1.79
C THR A 590 11.98 39.74 -0.60
N GLU A 591 11.43 39.71 0.62
CA GLU A 591 12.14 40.17 1.82
C GLU A 591 13.11 39.10 2.33
N GLN A 592 12.71 37.82 2.30
CA GLN A 592 13.63 36.73 2.61
C GLN A 592 14.79 36.63 1.61
N LEU A 593 14.52 36.87 0.33
CA LEU A 593 15.56 36.89 -0.71
C LEU A 593 16.60 38.01 -0.46
N LYS A 594 16.23 39.14 0.17
CA LYS A 594 17.19 40.22 0.46
C LYS A 594 18.14 39.88 1.61
N LEU A 595 17.75 39.00 2.53
CA LEU A 595 18.56 38.64 3.70
C LEU A 595 19.81 37.81 3.34
N ARG A 596 19.87 37.24 2.13
CA ARG A 596 20.98 36.38 1.67
C ARG A 596 21.88 37.08 0.65
N ASN A 597 23.20 36.98 0.86
CA ASN A 597 24.18 37.50 -0.10
C ASN A 597 24.56 36.44 -1.16
N TYR A 598 23.85 36.48 -2.29
CA TYR A 598 24.05 35.56 -3.43
C TYR A 598 25.38 35.73 -4.20
N CYS A 599 26.25 36.65 -3.80
CA CYS A 599 27.60 36.75 -4.33
C CYS A 599 28.62 35.90 -3.58
N ASN A 600 28.40 35.68 -2.28
CA ASN A 600 29.27 34.84 -1.44
C ASN A 600 28.74 33.42 -1.32
N GLU A 601 27.43 33.26 -1.40
CA GLU A 601 26.75 31.99 -1.29
C GLU A 601 26.08 31.65 -2.61
N GLU A 602 26.68 30.74 -3.37
CA GLU A 602 26.10 30.31 -4.64
C GLU A 602 24.73 29.64 -4.44
N ILE A 603 23.85 29.79 -5.43
CA ILE A 603 22.63 28.99 -5.50
C ILE A 603 23.08 27.56 -5.78
N ASP A 604 22.76 26.64 -4.86
CA ASP A 604 23.18 25.24 -4.96
C ASP A 604 22.62 24.63 -6.25
N LYS A 605 23.51 24.39 -7.23
CA LYS A 605 23.15 23.85 -8.56
C LYS A 605 22.63 22.41 -8.49
N THR A 606 22.75 21.76 -7.33
CA THR A 606 22.25 20.40 -7.13
C THR A 606 20.71 20.31 -7.02
N ALA A 607 20.00 21.44 -6.88
CA ALA A 607 18.54 21.46 -6.87
C ALA A 607 17.88 21.47 -8.28
N THR A 608 18.66 21.51 -9.38
CA THR A 608 18.12 21.59 -10.75
C THR A 608 18.48 20.37 -11.60
N ILE A 609 18.06 19.17 -11.17
CA ILE A 609 17.75 18.08 -12.09
C ILE A 609 16.23 18.02 -12.26
N LEU A 610 15.68 19.05 -12.89
CA LEU A 610 14.44 18.93 -13.67
C LEU A 610 14.79 19.41 -15.08
N PRO A 611 14.67 18.57 -16.13
CA PRO A 611 15.15 18.90 -17.45
C PRO A 611 14.36 20.07 -18.08
N GLU A 612 15.08 20.96 -18.76
CA GLU A 612 14.57 22.10 -19.51
C GLU A 612 13.86 21.65 -20.80
N PRO A 613 12.63 22.12 -21.12
CA PRO A 613 11.92 21.71 -22.32
C PRO A 613 12.49 22.43 -23.56
N GLN A 614 13.03 21.65 -24.51
CA GLN A 614 13.47 22.17 -25.80
C GLN A 614 12.28 22.49 -26.74
N PRO A 615 12.41 23.49 -27.62
CA PRO A 615 11.38 23.83 -28.59
C PRO A 615 11.41 22.83 -29.76
N THR A 616 10.46 21.90 -29.78
CA THR A 616 10.22 21.05 -30.96
C THR A 616 9.13 21.68 -31.83
N LEU A 617 9.45 21.83 -33.12
CA LEU A 617 8.49 22.03 -34.22
C LEU A 617 7.22 21.19 -34.01
N PRO A 618 6.05 21.67 -34.47
CA PRO A 618 4.80 20.93 -34.32
C PRO A 618 5.01 19.53 -34.89
N PRO A 619 4.84 18.48 -34.07
CA PRO A 619 5.02 17.13 -34.53
C PRO A 619 3.96 16.91 -35.60
N VAL A 620 4.40 16.40 -36.76
CA VAL A 620 3.51 15.68 -37.65
C VAL A 620 2.70 14.74 -36.78
N VAL A 621 1.37 14.87 -36.79
CA VAL A 621 0.46 14.02 -36.03
C VAL A 621 0.67 12.59 -36.52
N LYS A 622 1.55 11.88 -35.83
CA LYS A 622 1.53 10.43 -35.71
C LYS A 622 1.00 10.15 -34.33
N GLN A 623 -0.18 9.54 -34.29
CA GLN A 623 -0.81 9.04 -33.08
C GLN A 623 0.22 8.25 -32.25
N PRO A 624 0.34 8.49 -30.94
CA PRO A 624 1.18 7.66 -30.10
C PRO A 624 0.39 6.43 -29.67
N THR A 625 0.66 5.31 -30.34
CA THR A 625 0.41 3.97 -29.82
C THR A 625 1.40 3.70 -28.68
N CYS A 626 0.91 3.52 -27.45
CA CYS A 626 1.71 2.86 -26.43
C CYS A 626 1.55 1.33 -26.59
N SER A 627 2.59 0.57 -26.30
CA SER A 627 2.45 -0.85 -25.98
C SER A 627 2.17 -1.02 -24.49
N GLU A 628 1.54 -2.14 -24.12
CA GLU A 628 1.06 -2.51 -22.78
C GLU A 628 2.08 -2.26 -21.64
N ASP A 629 3.38 -2.36 -21.93
CA ASP A 629 4.48 -2.19 -20.98
C ASP A 629 4.78 -0.73 -20.60
N GLN A 630 4.47 0.23 -21.47
CA GLN A 630 4.73 1.65 -21.20
C GLN A 630 3.67 2.26 -20.28
N CYS A 631 2.43 1.76 -20.33
CA CYS A 631 1.39 2.12 -19.36
C CYS A 631 1.62 1.47 -17.99
N ARG A 632 2.22 0.28 -17.93
CA ARG A 632 2.55 -0.44 -16.69
C ARG A 632 3.58 0.30 -15.82
N ASN A 633 4.55 0.98 -16.46
CA ASN A 633 5.61 1.71 -15.76
C ASN A 633 5.18 3.11 -15.25
N TYR A 634 4.11 3.70 -15.79
CA TYR A 634 3.65 5.04 -15.42
C TYR A 634 2.83 5.07 -14.10
N CYS A 635 2.31 3.93 -13.63
CA CYS A 635 1.59 3.80 -12.37
C CYS A 635 2.48 3.55 -11.13
N SER A 636 3.81 3.71 -11.24
CA SER A 636 4.74 3.50 -10.13
C SER A 636 5.27 4.84 -9.60
N ALA A 637 4.76 5.29 -8.45
CA ALA A 637 5.24 6.48 -7.75
C ALA A 637 6.70 6.32 -7.25
N PRO A 638 7.54 7.37 -7.24
CA PRO A 638 8.88 7.29 -6.66
C PRO A 638 8.79 7.36 -5.13
N GLN A 639 9.23 6.29 -4.47
CA GLN A 639 9.50 6.30 -3.04
C GLN A 639 10.86 6.98 -2.79
N SER A 640 10.86 8.14 -2.14
CA SER A 640 11.93 8.43 -1.20
C SER A 640 11.35 9.06 0.07
N GLY A 641 11.48 8.33 1.18
CA GLY A 641 11.88 8.96 2.43
C GLY A 641 10.81 9.43 3.41
N THR A 642 9.61 8.87 3.44
CA THR A 642 8.79 8.84 4.67
C THR A 642 7.96 7.56 4.67
N SER A 643 7.95 6.84 5.80
CA SER A 643 7.24 5.58 5.99
C SER A 643 5.73 5.79 5.96
N GLY A 644 5.17 5.87 4.75
CA GLY A 644 3.74 5.75 4.50
C GLY A 644 3.29 4.32 4.78
N PHE A 645 2.41 4.15 5.75
CA PHE A 645 1.73 2.89 6.03
C PHE A 645 0.89 2.48 4.82
N ASN A 646 1.31 1.43 4.11
CA ASN A 646 0.52 0.84 3.04
C ASN A 646 -0.55 -0.08 3.64
N VAL A 647 -1.73 0.48 3.94
CA VAL A 647 -2.87 -0.25 4.53
C VAL A 647 -3.20 -1.51 3.71
N GLN A 648 -3.13 -1.42 2.40
CA GLN A 648 -3.43 -2.52 1.49
C GLN A 648 -2.40 -3.66 1.57
N GLU A 649 -1.12 -3.33 1.78
CA GLU A 649 -0.07 -4.34 1.98
C GLU A 649 -0.23 -5.06 3.33
N LYS A 650 -0.62 -4.33 4.37
CA LYS A 650 -0.86 -4.92 5.69
C LYS A 650 -2.10 -5.80 5.72
N GLU A 651 -3.15 -5.42 5.00
CA GLU A 651 -4.32 -6.28 4.77
C GLU A 651 -3.96 -7.55 4.00
N GLN A 652 -3.11 -7.47 2.98
CA GLN A 652 -2.60 -8.64 2.25
C GLN A 652 -1.72 -9.54 3.14
N GLN A 653 -0.95 -8.96 4.05
CA GLN A 653 -0.14 -9.69 5.02
C GLN A 653 -1.03 -10.45 6.01
N ILE A 654 -2.05 -9.79 6.57
CA ILE A 654 -3.03 -10.40 7.48
C ILE A 654 -3.81 -11.52 6.77
N SER A 655 -4.31 -11.26 5.56
CA SER A 655 -5.09 -12.24 4.80
C SER A 655 -4.30 -13.50 4.46
N PHE A 656 -3.01 -13.35 4.11
CA PHE A 656 -2.15 -14.50 3.85
C PHE A 656 -1.84 -15.29 5.12
N GLU A 657 -1.59 -14.61 6.24
CA GLU A 657 -1.34 -15.24 7.54
C GLU A 657 -2.54 -16.08 7.99
N ASP A 658 -3.76 -15.55 7.84
CA ASP A 658 -5.00 -16.27 8.12
C ASP A 658 -5.17 -17.51 7.23
N GLN A 659 -4.90 -17.38 5.92
CA GLN A 659 -4.99 -18.51 4.98
C GLN A 659 -3.96 -19.60 5.30
N LEU A 660 -2.72 -19.21 5.62
CA LEU A 660 -1.66 -20.15 5.97
C LEU A 660 -1.97 -20.90 7.27
N HIS A 661 -2.52 -20.20 8.27
CA HIS A 661 -2.95 -20.82 9.52
C HIS A 661 -4.08 -21.83 9.30
N ASN A 662 -5.07 -21.49 8.49
CA ASN A 662 -6.16 -22.40 8.13
C ASN A 662 -5.67 -23.61 7.31
N TYR A 663 -4.59 -23.46 6.54
CA TYR A 663 -3.99 -24.52 5.75
C TYR A 663 -3.19 -25.52 6.60
N VAL A 664 -2.43 -25.03 7.60
CA VAL A 664 -1.55 -25.88 8.42
C VAL A 664 -2.26 -26.48 9.63
N TYR A 665 -3.15 -25.73 10.29
CA TYR A 665 -3.83 -26.18 11.51
C TYR A 665 -5.18 -26.82 11.19
N ILE A 666 -5.16 -28.12 10.94
CA ILE A 666 -6.39 -28.93 10.83
C ILE A 666 -6.79 -29.36 12.25
N LYS A 667 -7.93 -28.84 12.75
CA LYS A 667 -8.42 -29.14 14.10
C LYS A 667 -8.79 -30.64 14.20
N ASN A 668 -8.06 -31.39 15.03
CA ASN A 668 -8.40 -32.76 15.37
C ASN A 668 -9.56 -32.73 16.40
N PRO A 669 -10.71 -33.38 16.14
CA PRO A 669 -11.87 -33.26 17.02
C PRO A 669 -11.82 -34.31 18.13
N LEU A 670 -11.68 -33.90 19.39
CA LEU A 670 -12.18 -34.55 20.63
C LEU A 670 -11.95 -33.62 21.85
N PRO A 671 -12.68 -33.75 22.98
CA PRO A 671 -13.60 -32.69 23.42
C PRO A 671 -13.31 -32.04 24.80
N ARG A 672 -13.73 -30.76 24.88
CA ARG A 672 -14.10 -29.93 26.07
C ARG A 672 -13.07 -29.76 27.19
N ASP A 673 -12.82 -28.49 27.55
CA ASP A 673 -13.45 -27.96 28.77
C ASP A 673 -13.65 -26.43 28.77
N LYS A 674 -14.72 -26.00 29.44
CA LYS A 674 -15.16 -24.61 29.61
C LYS A 674 -14.59 -24.03 30.91
N SER A 675 -14.16 -22.76 30.92
CA SER A 675 -14.74 -21.76 31.84
C SER A 675 -14.09 -20.36 31.76
N THR A 676 -14.99 -19.36 31.73
CA THR A 676 -14.93 -18.03 32.37
C THR A 676 -13.87 -16.99 31.98
N ARG A 677 -14.34 -15.82 31.51
CA ARG A 677 -14.42 -14.60 32.35
C ARG A 677 -15.18 -13.46 31.66
N ARG A 678 -15.53 -12.46 32.49
CA ARG A 678 -16.71 -11.58 32.44
C ARG A 678 -16.50 -10.27 31.67
N LYS A 679 -17.61 -9.73 31.17
CA LYS A 679 -17.87 -8.35 30.74
C LYS A 679 -17.54 -7.30 31.83
N ARG A 680 -17.18 -6.09 31.41
CA ARG A 680 -17.63 -4.84 32.07
C ARG A 680 -17.66 -3.68 31.08
N SER A 681 -18.83 -3.06 30.98
CA SER A 681 -19.11 -1.75 30.40
C SER A 681 -19.00 -0.67 31.48
N SER A 682 -18.63 0.55 31.11
CA SER A 682 -19.11 1.77 31.77
C SER A 682 -18.85 3.02 30.93
N SER A 683 -19.96 3.67 30.56
CA SER A 683 -20.17 5.08 30.21
C SER A 683 -19.56 6.07 31.21
N PHE A 684 -19.07 7.25 30.77
CA PHE A 684 -19.14 8.56 31.47
C PHE A 684 -18.80 9.72 30.50
N ILE A 685 -19.77 10.55 30.10
CA ILE A 685 -20.03 11.96 30.48
C ILE A 685 -19.06 13.00 29.87
N PHE A 686 -19.61 13.82 28.97
CA PHE A 686 -19.01 15.04 28.38
C PHE A 686 -19.15 16.26 29.31
N PRO A 687 -18.20 17.21 29.32
CA PRO A 687 -18.46 18.59 29.69
C PRO A 687 -18.82 19.44 28.45
N GLN A 688 -19.93 20.16 28.53
CA GLN A 688 -20.16 21.40 27.77
C GLN A 688 -19.25 22.51 28.36
N ASP A 689 -18.68 23.40 27.53
CA ASP A 689 -19.34 24.68 27.25
C ASP A 689 -18.53 25.62 26.32
N ASN A 690 -19.30 26.42 25.58
CA ASN A 690 -19.07 27.80 25.13
C ASN A 690 -18.13 28.15 23.96
N ASN A 691 -18.80 28.38 22.82
CA ASN A 691 -18.84 29.63 22.05
C ASN A 691 -17.55 30.45 21.92
N THR A 692 -17.05 30.52 20.68
CA THR A 692 -16.78 31.83 20.06
C THR A 692 -17.22 31.80 18.59
N ASP A 693 -18.25 32.60 18.30
CA ASP A 693 -18.67 32.98 16.96
C ASP A 693 -17.50 33.67 16.22
N ILE A 694 -16.86 32.95 15.31
CA ILE A 694 -16.06 33.57 14.25
C ILE A 694 -16.91 33.56 12.99
N LYS A 695 -17.46 34.73 12.69
CA LYS A 695 -18.10 35.10 11.45
C LYS A 695 -17.31 34.55 10.27
N LYS A 696 -17.92 33.63 9.53
CA LYS A 696 -17.52 33.29 8.16
C LYS A 696 -17.69 34.56 7.32
N ASN A 697 -16.59 35.26 7.05
CA ASN A 697 -16.54 36.17 5.92
C ASN A 697 -16.62 35.32 4.65
N ASP A 698 -17.86 35.26 4.17
CA ASP A 698 -18.27 35.23 2.77
C ASP A 698 -17.12 35.51 1.79
N THR A 699 -16.60 34.46 1.16
CA THR A 699 -15.74 34.54 -0.04
C THR A 699 -16.64 34.66 -1.26
N SER A 700 -17.46 35.70 -1.27
CA SER A 700 -18.25 36.14 -2.41
C SER A 700 -17.41 37.07 -3.29
N ASP A 701 -16.43 36.53 -4.02
CA ASP A 701 -16.18 37.05 -5.38
C ASP A 701 -15.47 36.03 -6.26
N ARG A 702 -16.27 35.36 -7.10
CA ARG A 702 -15.82 34.43 -8.14
C ARG A 702 -15.24 35.22 -9.31
N ARG A 703 -14.02 35.76 -9.19
CA ARG A 703 -13.42 36.53 -10.29
C ARG A 703 -11.95 36.20 -10.52
N MET A 704 -11.62 35.98 -11.79
CA MET A 704 -10.24 35.97 -12.26
C MET A 704 -9.60 37.34 -12.01
N GLU A 705 -8.45 37.39 -11.36
CA GLU A 705 -7.72 38.63 -11.07
C GLU A 705 -6.45 38.70 -11.94
N LYS A 706 -6.41 39.66 -12.86
CA LYS A 706 -5.26 39.92 -13.73
C LYS A 706 -4.37 41.01 -13.12
N VAL A 707 -3.04 40.82 -13.17
CA VAL A 707 -2.11 41.85 -12.68
C VAL A 707 -2.09 43.05 -13.64
N ALA A 708 -2.25 44.27 -13.10
CA ALA A 708 -2.31 45.50 -13.88
C ALA A 708 -1.04 45.70 -14.73
N GLY A 709 -1.22 45.97 -16.03
CA GLY A 709 -0.12 46.17 -16.97
C GLY A 709 0.63 44.88 -17.40
N GLN A 710 0.24 43.70 -16.89
CA GLN A 710 0.85 42.42 -17.20
C GLN A 710 -0.12 41.48 -17.92
N GLN A 711 0.36 40.38 -18.48
CA GLN A 711 -0.47 39.40 -19.21
C GLN A 711 -0.91 38.20 -18.35
N TYR A 712 -0.32 38.00 -17.16
CA TYR A 712 -0.61 36.88 -16.27
C TYR A 712 -1.64 37.22 -15.17
N PHE A 713 -2.19 36.17 -14.57
CA PHE A 713 -3.20 36.24 -13.52
C PHE A 713 -2.58 35.92 -12.15
N ARG A 714 -3.11 36.58 -11.13
CA ARG A 714 -2.83 36.30 -9.72
C ARG A 714 -3.77 35.22 -9.18
N TYR A 715 -5.02 35.25 -9.62
CA TYR A 715 -6.05 34.29 -9.23
C TYR A 715 -6.89 33.88 -10.44
N ILE A 716 -7.14 32.57 -10.61
CA ILE A 716 -7.96 31.99 -11.68
C ILE A 716 -8.98 31.05 -11.03
N PHE A 717 -10.25 31.19 -11.40
CA PHE A 717 -11.32 30.25 -11.06
C PHE A 717 -11.95 29.70 -12.34
N ASN A 718 -12.18 28.38 -12.39
CA ASN A 718 -12.91 27.74 -13.47
C ASN A 718 -13.62 26.46 -12.97
N SER A 719 -14.62 25.97 -13.71
CA SER A 719 -15.28 24.69 -13.43
C SER A 719 -15.46 23.84 -14.69
N THR A 720 -15.44 22.51 -14.52
CA THR A 720 -15.62 21.55 -15.61
C THR A 720 -16.29 20.27 -15.12
N ASN A 721 -17.04 19.58 -15.98
CA ASN A 721 -17.57 18.24 -15.71
C ASN A 721 -16.59 17.12 -16.07
N GLU A 722 -15.48 17.44 -16.71
CA GLU A 722 -14.41 16.52 -17.08
C GLU A 722 -13.33 16.46 -16.01
N THR A 723 -12.47 15.44 -16.05
CA THR A 723 -11.33 15.30 -15.13
C THR A 723 -10.06 15.99 -15.63
N SER A 724 -10.19 16.91 -16.59
CA SER A 724 -9.09 17.70 -17.12
C SER A 724 -9.51 19.09 -17.60
N ILE A 725 -8.62 20.07 -17.49
CA ILE A 725 -8.83 21.45 -17.96
C ILE A 725 -7.50 22.08 -18.41
N SER A 726 -7.53 22.99 -19.39
CA SER A 726 -6.31 23.63 -19.93
C SER A 726 -6.38 25.16 -19.92
N PHE A 727 -5.25 25.80 -19.64
CA PHE A 727 -5.09 27.25 -19.57
C PHE A 727 -3.89 27.71 -20.44
N PRO A 728 -3.95 28.85 -21.13
CA PRO A 728 -2.79 29.41 -21.84
C PRO A 728 -1.63 29.73 -20.88
N LEU A 729 -0.39 29.40 -21.27
CA LEU A 729 0.79 29.64 -20.44
C LEU A 729 1.05 31.14 -20.21
N THR A 730 0.56 32.01 -21.10
CA THR A 730 0.58 33.47 -20.96
C THR A 730 -0.20 33.96 -19.73
N HIS A 731 -1.10 33.15 -19.19
CA HIS A 731 -1.83 33.45 -17.96
C HIS A 731 -0.95 33.32 -16.71
N PHE A 732 0.27 32.79 -16.83
CA PHE A 732 1.16 32.53 -15.71
C PHE A 732 2.46 33.33 -15.83
N ASN A 733 2.99 33.76 -14.69
CA ASN A 733 4.29 34.42 -14.62
C ASN A 733 5.44 33.41 -14.85
N HIS A 734 6.59 33.85 -15.35
CA HIS A 734 7.72 32.97 -15.67
C HIS A 734 8.38 32.46 -14.37
N TYR A 735 8.77 31.18 -14.35
CA TYR A 735 9.45 30.55 -13.20
C TYR A 735 8.84 30.87 -11.82
N SER A 736 7.52 30.94 -11.74
CA SER A 736 6.77 31.37 -10.56
C SER A 736 5.93 30.23 -9.99
N LEU A 737 5.81 30.17 -8.66
CA LEU A 737 5.06 29.12 -7.98
C LEU A 737 3.56 29.44 -7.97
N TYR A 738 2.74 28.51 -8.45
CA TYR A 738 1.28 28.59 -8.42
C TYR A 738 0.70 27.44 -7.59
N VAL A 739 -0.38 27.72 -6.87
CA VAL A 739 -1.11 26.80 -6.00
C VAL A 739 -2.43 26.46 -6.67
N PHE A 740 -2.61 25.20 -7.04
CA PHE A 740 -3.82 24.66 -7.67
C PHE A 740 -4.67 24.01 -6.59
N LYS A 741 -5.91 24.47 -6.40
CA LYS A 741 -6.89 23.92 -5.46
C LYS A 741 -8.05 23.33 -6.27
N ILE A 742 -8.33 22.04 -6.11
CA ILE A 742 -9.38 21.34 -6.86
C ILE A 742 -10.34 20.65 -5.89
N ARG A 743 -11.65 20.81 -6.10
CA ARG A 743 -12.68 20.09 -5.36
C ARG A 743 -13.78 19.53 -6.25
N ALA A 744 -14.38 18.43 -5.82
CA ALA A 744 -15.51 17.81 -6.51
C ALA A 744 -16.85 18.29 -5.94
N CYS A 745 -17.79 18.61 -6.82
CA CYS A 745 -19.14 19.05 -6.47
C CYS A 745 -20.18 18.07 -7.01
N ARG A 746 -21.24 17.84 -6.24
CA ARG A 746 -22.37 16.97 -6.61
C ARG A 746 -23.64 17.75 -6.94
N PHE A 747 -24.61 17.08 -7.54
CA PHE A 747 -25.97 17.59 -7.66
C PHE A 747 -26.68 17.62 -6.29
N LYS A 748 -27.65 18.52 -6.16
CA LYS A 748 -28.62 18.52 -5.05
C LYS A 748 -29.46 17.25 -5.09
N ALA A 749 -29.97 16.85 -3.93
CA ALA A 749 -30.84 15.68 -3.81
C ALA A 749 -32.07 15.79 -4.73
N GLU A 750 -32.39 14.71 -5.43
CA GLU A 750 -33.61 14.59 -6.22
C GLU A 750 -34.84 14.54 -5.31
N LYS A 751 -35.97 15.09 -5.77
CA LYS A 751 -37.24 14.97 -5.04
C LYS A 751 -37.71 13.52 -5.09
N ILE A 752 -38.02 12.93 -3.93
CA ILE A 752 -38.70 11.64 -3.81
C ILE A 752 -40.22 11.89 -3.92
N ALA A 753 -40.99 10.82 -4.17
CA ALA A 753 -42.46 10.81 -4.27
C ALA A 753 -43.17 11.74 -3.26
N ASP A 754 -44.35 12.25 -3.67
CA ASP A 754 -45.14 13.20 -2.89
C ASP A 754 -45.37 12.73 -1.44
N GLY A 755 -44.90 13.52 -0.47
CA GLY A 755 -45.04 13.27 0.97
C GLY A 755 -43.77 12.83 1.71
N VAL A 756 -42.66 12.54 1.01
CA VAL A 756 -41.36 12.21 1.66
C VAL A 756 -40.45 13.44 1.71
N LYS A 757 -40.01 13.85 2.90
CA LYS A 757 -39.08 14.98 3.08
C LYS A 757 -37.62 14.54 2.89
N VAL A 758 -36.96 15.05 1.85
CA VAL A 758 -35.52 14.84 1.63
C VAL A 758 -34.72 15.98 2.29
N MET A 759 -33.86 15.64 3.25
CA MET A 759 -33.02 16.59 3.99
C MET A 759 -31.60 16.60 3.42
N ASP A 760 -31.35 17.49 2.46
CA ASP A 760 -30.02 17.73 1.88
C ASP A 760 -29.35 18.90 2.63
N GLN A 761 -28.77 18.62 3.80
CA GLN A 761 -28.07 19.61 4.64
C GLN A 761 -26.55 19.61 4.43
N GLU A 762 -26.04 18.59 3.74
CA GLU A 762 -24.61 18.40 3.50
C GLU A 762 -24.10 19.36 2.41
N PRO A 763 -22.87 19.87 2.52
CA PRO A 763 -22.22 20.61 1.45
C PRO A 763 -22.30 19.92 0.07
N GLU A 764 -22.55 20.72 -0.97
CA GLU A 764 -22.55 20.23 -2.35
C GLU A 764 -21.15 19.89 -2.85
N CYS A 765 -20.13 20.56 -2.32
CA CYS A 765 -18.75 20.38 -2.73
C CYS A 765 -17.88 19.87 -1.57
N GLY A 766 -16.96 18.96 -1.89
CA GLY A 766 -15.98 18.43 -0.95
C GLY A 766 -14.85 19.41 -0.64
N ASN A 767 -13.89 18.95 0.15
CA ASN A 767 -12.70 19.71 0.49
C ASN A 767 -11.77 19.89 -0.72
N ASP A 768 -11.03 21.00 -0.72
CA ASP A 768 -10.01 21.31 -1.73
C ASP A 768 -8.79 20.41 -1.57
N VAL A 769 -8.24 19.94 -2.69
CA VAL A 769 -6.92 19.30 -2.77
C VAL A 769 -5.94 20.28 -3.39
N ILE A 770 -4.77 20.43 -2.77
CA ILE A 770 -3.79 21.45 -3.11
C ILE A 770 -2.60 20.79 -3.82
N GLU A 771 -2.22 21.32 -4.99
CA GLU A 771 -1.01 20.94 -5.73
C GLU A 771 -0.20 22.20 -6.06
N ASN A 772 1.11 22.17 -5.78
CA ASN A 772 2.00 23.30 -6.02
C ASN A 772 2.82 23.07 -7.30
N TYR A 773 2.81 24.04 -8.21
CA TYR A 773 3.52 23.90 -9.48
C TYR A 773 4.25 25.19 -9.86
N ARG A 774 5.55 25.08 -10.12
CA ARG A 774 6.36 26.20 -10.63
C ARG A 774 6.37 26.18 -12.15
N THR A 775 6.00 27.29 -12.77
CA THR A 775 5.96 27.43 -14.23
C THR A 775 7.35 27.32 -14.85
N PRO A 776 7.47 26.90 -16.12
CA PRO A 776 8.77 26.77 -16.77
C PRO A 776 9.47 28.12 -16.94
N LYS A 777 10.81 28.08 -17.02
CA LYS A 777 11.63 29.23 -17.42
C LYS A 777 11.52 29.47 -18.92
N ILE A 778 11.60 30.73 -19.33
CA ILE A 778 11.67 31.15 -20.73
C ILE A 778 13.13 31.41 -21.11
N GLN A 779 13.56 30.82 -22.22
CA GLN A 779 14.92 31.01 -22.72
C GLN A 779 15.14 32.47 -23.13
N GLY A 780 16.27 33.05 -22.70
CA GLY A 780 16.64 34.42 -23.00
C GLY A 780 15.99 35.49 -22.11
N ALA A 781 15.01 35.13 -21.27
CA ALA A 781 14.30 36.08 -20.39
C ALA A 781 15.19 36.75 -19.33
N ASP A 782 16.31 36.11 -18.96
CA ASP A 782 17.30 36.63 -18.00
C ASP A 782 18.43 37.43 -18.66
N SER A 783 18.42 37.57 -19.98
CA SER A 783 19.50 38.21 -20.74
C SER A 783 19.47 39.73 -20.56
N ILE A 784 20.65 40.32 -20.40
CA ILE A 784 20.81 41.77 -20.30
C ILE A 784 20.68 42.38 -21.70
N PRO A 785 19.91 43.48 -21.88
CA PRO A 785 19.80 44.15 -23.17
C PRO A 785 21.18 44.67 -23.64
N GLU A 786 21.62 44.26 -24.83
CA GLU A 786 22.99 44.48 -25.33
C GLU A 786 23.33 45.97 -25.53
N GLU A 787 22.32 46.75 -25.91
CA GLU A 787 22.39 48.20 -26.08
C GLU A 787 22.54 48.96 -24.75
N SER A 788 22.31 48.28 -23.63
CA SER A 788 22.39 48.89 -22.31
C SER A 788 23.80 48.90 -21.71
N ILE A 789 24.69 48.02 -22.20
CA ILE A 789 26.00 47.79 -21.60
C ILE A 789 27.01 48.82 -22.09
N LEU A 790 27.49 49.67 -21.17
CA LEU A 790 28.56 50.62 -21.38
C LEU A 790 29.74 50.26 -20.47
N ALA A 791 30.95 50.24 -21.02
CA ALA A 791 32.18 50.01 -20.27
C ALA A 791 33.18 51.11 -20.63
N GLU A 792 33.56 51.91 -19.66
CA GLU A 792 34.39 53.11 -19.85
C GLU A 792 35.57 53.09 -18.87
N GLU A 793 36.73 53.59 -19.32
CA GLU A 793 37.87 53.75 -18.42
C GLU A 793 37.55 54.76 -17.31
N HIS A 794 37.87 54.38 -16.08
CA HIS A 794 37.70 55.19 -14.88
C HIS A 794 38.92 55.04 -13.97
N SER A 795 40.08 55.44 -14.51
CA SER A 795 41.37 55.44 -13.81
C SER A 795 41.58 56.74 -13.03
N ASN A 796 42.06 56.64 -11.79
CA ASN A 796 42.52 57.75 -10.95
C ASN A 796 44.05 57.67 -10.77
N HIS A 797 44.69 58.75 -10.29
CA HIS A 797 46.16 58.83 -10.08
C HIS A 797 46.79 57.70 -9.22
N THR A 798 45.98 56.93 -8.47
CA THR A 798 46.43 55.85 -7.59
C THR A 798 45.90 54.47 -7.98
N GLN A 799 44.85 54.38 -8.81
CA GLN A 799 44.20 53.11 -9.17
C GLN A 799 43.63 53.15 -10.58
N ARG A 800 43.97 52.15 -11.39
CA ARG A 800 43.36 51.93 -12.71
C ARG A 800 42.08 51.13 -12.56
N GLY A 801 41.04 51.54 -13.27
CA GLY A 801 39.76 50.86 -13.19
C GLY A 801 38.83 51.12 -14.37
N ILE A 802 37.78 50.31 -14.46
CA ILE A 802 36.77 50.36 -15.52
C ILE A 802 35.39 50.48 -14.87
N ARG A 803 34.60 51.45 -15.30
CA ARG A 803 33.18 51.60 -14.92
C ARG A 803 32.32 50.80 -15.90
N VAL A 804 31.51 49.89 -15.39
CA VAL A 804 30.59 49.06 -16.18
C VAL A 804 29.15 49.42 -15.80
N GLU A 805 28.32 49.78 -16.77
CA GLU A 805 26.92 50.20 -16.60
C GLU A 805 26.00 49.32 -17.46
N TRP A 806 24.85 48.87 -16.94
CA TRP A 806 23.89 48.02 -17.66
C TRP A 806 22.45 48.17 -17.14
N ARG A 807 21.46 47.72 -17.92
CA ARG A 807 20.02 47.66 -17.56
C ARG A 807 19.63 46.24 -17.14
N GLU A 808 18.72 46.11 -16.18
CA GLU A 808 18.15 44.81 -15.80
C GLU A 808 17.17 44.24 -16.85
N PRO A 809 16.98 42.92 -16.92
CA PRO A 809 15.95 42.31 -17.78
C PRO A 809 14.53 42.74 -17.40
N SER A 810 13.64 42.91 -18.39
CA SER A 810 12.27 43.41 -18.16
C SER A 810 11.28 42.38 -17.60
N LYS A 811 11.47 41.08 -17.92
CA LYS A 811 10.64 39.95 -17.45
C LYS A 811 11.50 38.73 -17.12
N PRO A 812 12.31 38.79 -16.05
CA PRO A 812 13.21 37.70 -15.66
C PRO A 812 12.45 36.43 -15.25
N ASN A 813 13.15 35.30 -15.25
CA ASN A 813 12.66 34.03 -14.73
C ASN A 813 12.69 34.05 -13.19
N GLY A 814 11.66 34.66 -12.60
CA GLY A 814 11.57 34.91 -11.16
C GLY A 814 12.39 36.12 -10.72
N PRO A 815 12.50 36.36 -9.40
CA PRO A 815 13.27 37.48 -8.87
C PRO A 815 14.77 37.43 -9.22
N ILE A 816 15.35 38.60 -9.53
CA ILE A 816 16.78 38.79 -9.76
C ILE A 816 17.50 38.87 -8.40
N VAL A 817 18.63 38.16 -8.27
CA VAL A 817 19.38 38.10 -7.01
C VAL A 817 20.77 38.72 -7.09
N SER A 818 21.47 38.59 -8.23
CA SER A 818 22.81 39.16 -8.43
C SER A 818 23.20 39.30 -9.90
N PHE A 819 24.27 40.03 -10.17
CA PHE A 819 24.91 40.17 -11.47
C PHE A 819 26.38 39.77 -11.37
N LYS A 820 26.91 39.06 -12.37
CA LYS A 820 28.34 38.71 -12.44
C LYS A 820 28.97 39.36 -13.68
N ILE A 821 30.11 40.02 -13.47
CA ILE A 821 30.88 40.71 -14.49
C ILE A 821 32.17 39.92 -14.69
N LYS A 822 32.31 39.29 -15.86
CA LYS A 822 33.50 38.53 -16.24
C LYS A 822 34.40 39.40 -17.11
N PHE A 823 35.65 39.58 -16.70
CA PHE A 823 36.62 40.42 -17.42
C PHE A 823 37.98 39.73 -17.53
N GLN A 824 38.63 39.89 -18.68
CA GLN A 824 39.96 39.31 -18.97
C GLN A 824 40.72 40.16 -19.98
N ARG A 825 42.05 40.09 -19.95
CA ARG A 825 42.93 40.75 -20.94
C ARG A 825 42.93 39.95 -22.24
N VAL A 826 42.74 40.62 -23.37
CA VAL A 826 42.67 40.01 -24.70
C VAL A 826 44.05 39.62 -25.24
N GLU A 827 45.09 40.31 -24.78
CA GLU A 827 46.46 40.15 -25.29
C GLU A 827 47.20 38.93 -24.72
N VAL A 828 46.66 38.26 -23.69
CA VAL A 828 47.33 37.15 -22.99
C VAL A 828 46.37 35.99 -22.79
N ASP A 829 46.42 35.00 -23.68
CA ASP A 829 45.57 33.80 -23.64
C ASP A 829 45.81 32.90 -22.39
N SER A 830 46.90 33.12 -21.66
CA SER A 830 47.29 32.34 -20.48
C SER A 830 46.67 32.83 -19.15
N VAL A 831 45.95 33.96 -19.15
CA VAL A 831 45.38 34.56 -17.93
C VAL A 831 43.94 34.06 -17.73
N GLN A 832 43.67 33.47 -16.55
CA GLN A 832 42.32 33.06 -16.18
C GLN A 832 41.39 34.28 -16.04
N PRO A 833 40.15 34.23 -16.55
CA PRO A 833 39.21 35.33 -16.45
C PRO A 833 38.78 35.60 -15.01
N SER A 834 38.84 36.86 -14.61
CA SER A 834 38.35 37.32 -13.30
C SER A 834 36.85 37.59 -13.35
N THR A 835 36.16 37.31 -12.25
CA THR A 835 34.71 37.55 -12.13
C THR A 835 34.43 38.41 -10.90
N HIS A 836 33.68 39.50 -11.09
CA HIS A 836 33.22 40.38 -10.03
C HIS A 836 31.70 40.25 -9.88
N CYS A 837 31.21 40.00 -8.67
CA CYS A 837 29.79 39.83 -8.39
C CYS A 837 29.19 41.07 -7.71
N VAL A 838 28.00 41.48 -8.14
CA VAL A 838 27.22 42.60 -7.63
C VAL A 838 25.86 42.10 -7.19
N THR A 839 25.49 42.30 -5.92
CA THR A 839 24.16 41.91 -5.43
C THR A 839 23.06 42.79 -6.04
N TYR A 840 21.83 42.28 -6.13
CA TYR A 840 20.71 43.07 -6.66
C TYR A 840 20.45 44.33 -5.83
N GLU A 841 20.66 44.28 -4.51
CA GLU A 841 20.57 45.45 -3.65
C GLU A 841 21.61 46.52 -3.99
N ALA A 842 22.89 46.13 -4.17
CA ALA A 842 23.95 47.05 -4.59
C ALA A 842 23.67 47.66 -5.98
N PHE A 843 23.14 46.86 -6.91
CA PHE A 843 22.70 47.36 -8.20
C PHE A 843 21.54 48.37 -8.07
N ASN A 844 20.52 48.06 -7.27
CA ASN A 844 19.37 48.94 -7.08
C ASN A 844 19.76 50.27 -6.41
N LEU A 845 20.71 50.23 -5.48
CA LEU A 845 21.30 51.43 -4.88
C LEU A 845 21.94 52.33 -5.96
N THR A 846 22.80 51.79 -6.81
CA THR A 846 23.44 52.57 -7.89
C THR A 846 22.45 53.04 -8.95
N LYS A 847 21.42 52.24 -9.25
CA LYS A 847 20.33 52.59 -10.18
C LYS A 847 19.56 53.83 -9.73
N SER A 848 19.35 54.00 -8.42
CA SER A 848 18.66 55.18 -7.87
C SER A 848 19.47 56.48 -7.96
N THR A 849 20.79 56.40 -8.19
CA THR A 849 21.67 57.57 -8.36
C THR A 849 21.71 58.14 -9.78
N LEU A 850 21.16 57.41 -10.76
CA LEU A 850 21.07 57.83 -12.16
C LEU A 850 19.73 58.51 -12.47
N PRO A 851 19.63 59.34 -13.53
CA PRO A 851 18.39 60.05 -13.87
C PRO A 851 17.18 59.12 -13.97
N SER A 852 16.09 59.51 -13.32
CA SER A 852 14.80 58.79 -13.29
C SER A 852 14.35 58.45 -14.71
N GLY A 853 14.28 57.15 -15.03
CA GLY A 853 13.86 56.63 -16.34
C GLY A 853 14.97 55.95 -17.15
N SER A 854 16.24 56.04 -16.75
CA SER A 854 17.34 55.32 -17.43
C SER A 854 17.26 53.79 -17.23
N GLY A 855 16.86 53.36 -16.03
CA GLY A 855 16.73 51.96 -15.62
C GLY A 855 18.07 51.22 -15.48
N LYS A 856 19.19 51.94 -15.52
CA LYS A 856 20.55 51.38 -15.52
C LYS A 856 21.19 51.46 -14.13
N GLY A 857 22.05 50.51 -13.79
CA GLY A 857 22.95 50.55 -12.63
C GLY A 857 24.40 50.36 -13.07
N TYR A 858 25.36 50.58 -12.17
CA TYR A 858 26.79 50.52 -12.51
C TYR A 858 27.66 49.92 -11.40
N THR A 859 28.86 49.47 -11.76
CA THR A 859 29.91 49.04 -10.82
C THR A 859 31.30 49.45 -11.33
N TYR A 860 32.29 49.43 -10.44
CA TYR A 860 33.69 49.74 -10.76
C TYR A 860 34.58 48.52 -10.56
N LEU A 861 35.42 48.24 -11.56
CA LEU A 861 36.48 47.23 -11.51
C LEU A 861 37.81 47.92 -11.29
N TYR A 862 38.46 47.76 -10.13
CA TYR A 862 39.74 48.42 -9.79
C TYR A 862 40.92 47.43 -9.73
N LYS A 863 42.15 47.98 -9.65
CA LYS A 863 43.43 47.23 -9.56
C LYS A 863 43.74 46.44 -10.84
N LEU A 864 43.48 47.05 -12.00
CA LEU A 864 43.73 46.47 -13.31
C LEU A 864 45.10 46.87 -13.87
N GLU A 865 45.75 45.97 -14.59
CA GLU A 865 47.01 46.24 -15.29
C GLU A 865 46.73 46.94 -16.64
N PRO A 866 47.70 47.65 -17.26
CA PRO A 866 47.54 48.14 -18.62
C PRO A 866 47.29 47.01 -19.63
N GLY A 867 46.44 47.28 -20.62
CA GLY A 867 46.12 46.35 -21.71
C GLY A 867 44.66 46.41 -22.13
N ASN A 868 44.32 45.71 -23.22
CA ASN A 868 42.94 45.61 -23.71
C ASN A 868 42.13 44.56 -22.94
N TYR A 869 40.99 44.95 -22.35
CA TYR A 869 40.10 44.08 -21.57
C TYR A 869 38.80 43.78 -22.31
N SER A 870 38.37 42.51 -22.31
CA SER A 870 37.02 42.11 -22.71
C SER A 870 36.13 41.94 -21.47
N ILE A 871 34.93 42.54 -21.48
CA ILE A 871 33.97 42.55 -20.37
C ILE A 871 32.64 41.95 -20.81
N LYS A 872 32.12 41.01 -20.01
CA LYS A 872 30.80 40.38 -20.20
C LYS A 872 30.01 40.46 -18.91
N VAL A 873 28.71 40.72 -19.00
CA VAL A 873 27.80 40.79 -17.84
C VAL A 873 26.77 39.67 -17.95
N MET A 874 26.46 39.02 -16.84
CA MET A 874 25.39 38.02 -16.73
C MET A 874 24.48 38.34 -15.54
N THR A 875 23.18 38.10 -15.69
CA THR A 875 22.20 38.18 -14.60
C THR A 875 22.06 36.81 -13.93
N THR A 876 21.91 36.78 -12.62
CA THR A 876 21.56 35.59 -11.84
C THR A 876 20.17 35.80 -11.22
N THR A 877 19.25 34.91 -11.52
CA THR A 877 17.89 34.87 -10.95
C THR A 877 17.74 33.65 -10.04
N ILE A 878 16.59 33.50 -9.37
CA ILE A 878 16.27 32.25 -8.65
C ILE A 878 16.18 31.02 -9.58
N ALA A 879 16.05 31.22 -10.90
CA ALA A 879 16.12 30.16 -11.91
C ALA A 879 17.56 29.76 -12.26
N GLY A 880 18.54 30.52 -11.78
CA GLY A 880 19.97 30.27 -11.96
C GLY A 880 20.69 31.35 -12.77
N ASP A 881 21.86 30.97 -13.26
CA ASP A 881 22.74 31.81 -14.07
C ASP A 881 22.17 32.02 -15.48
N GLY A 882 21.95 33.26 -15.90
CA GLY A 882 21.57 33.64 -17.26
C GLY A 882 22.75 33.61 -18.26
N ALA A 883 22.48 33.92 -19.52
CA ALA A 883 23.51 34.00 -20.55
C ALA A 883 24.42 35.22 -20.36
N TYR A 884 25.72 35.05 -20.62
CA TYR A 884 26.65 36.19 -20.69
C TYR A 884 26.32 37.05 -21.91
N SER A 885 26.43 38.36 -21.73
CA SER A 885 26.36 39.33 -22.81
C SER A 885 27.52 39.17 -23.81
N LEU A 886 27.37 39.79 -24.99
CA LEU A 886 28.48 40.00 -25.91
C LEU A 886 29.62 40.81 -25.24
N PRO A 887 30.90 40.51 -25.58
CA PRO A 887 32.04 41.20 -24.99
C PRO A 887 32.11 42.67 -25.41
N ARG A 888 32.31 43.57 -24.45
CA ARG A 888 32.71 44.96 -24.68
C ARG A 888 34.21 45.11 -24.40
N TYR A 889 34.91 45.92 -25.20
CA TYR A 889 36.35 46.08 -25.11
C TYR A 889 36.72 47.46 -24.58
N VAL A 890 37.66 47.52 -23.63
CA VAL A 890 38.18 48.77 -23.06
C VAL A 890 39.71 48.67 -22.98
N LEU A 891 40.41 49.68 -23.47
CA LEU A 891 41.87 49.76 -23.45
C LEU A 891 42.32 50.57 -22.23
N LEU A 892 43.20 50.03 -21.39
CA LEU A 892 43.86 50.77 -20.31
C LEU A 892 45.29 51.13 -20.72
N GLU A 893 45.58 52.43 -20.86
CA GLU A 893 46.87 52.92 -21.34
C GLU A 893 48.00 52.75 -20.31
N LYS A 894 49.24 52.62 -20.78
CA LYS A 894 50.44 52.51 -19.94
C LYS A 894 51.04 53.90 -19.71
N GLU A 895 50.94 54.42 -18.49
CA GLU A 895 51.74 55.60 -18.11
C GLU A 895 53.23 55.25 -17.95
N ASP A 896 54.09 55.97 -18.68
CA ASP A 896 55.54 55.97 -18.50
C ASP A 896 55.92 56.97 -17.40
N THR A 897 56.29 56.46 -16.22
CA THR A 897 56.90 57.29 -15.16
C THR A 897 58.26 56.74 -14.76
N SER A 898 59.29 57.44 -15.24
CA SER A 898 60.69 57.30 -14.90
C SER A 898 60.98 57.99 -13.55
N SER A 899 61.35 57.20 -12.54
CA SER A 899 62.24 57.64 -11.46
C SER A 899 62.75 56.44 -10.69
N ALA A 900 63.84 55.88 -11.21
CA ALA A 900 64.77 55.08 -10.43
C ALA A 900 65.35 55.91 -9.26
N VAL A 901 65.85 55.21 -8.25
CA VAL A 901 66.62 55.67 -7.08
C VAL A 901 65.78 55.94 -5.82
N THR A 902 65.46 54.88 -5.05
CA THR A 902 65.47 54.87 -3.56
C THR A 902 65.35 53.42 -3.00
N VAL A 903 66.13 52.48 -3.53
CA VAL A 903 66.19 51.08 -3.01
C VAL A 903 67.44 50.78 -2.16
N LEU A 904 68.37 51.73 -1.96
CA LEU A 904 69.69 51.38 -1.41
C LEU A 904 69.94 51.64 0.09
N MET A 905 68.96 52.06 0.91
CA MET A 905 69.24 52.47 2.31
C MET A 905 68.43 51.77 3.43
N LEU A 906 67.54 50.82 3.14
CA LEU A 906 66.74 50.14 4.20
C LEU A 906 67.10 48.66 4.43
N VAL A 907 67.99 48.09 3.61
CA VAL A 907 68.32 46.64 3.66
C VAL A 907 69.45 46.32 4.67
N CYS A 908 70.17 47.31 5.21
CA CYS A 908 71.33 47.05 6.09
C CYS A 908 71.07 47.17 7.61
N GLY A 909 69.85 47.52 8.06
CA GLY A 909 69.56 47.73 9.49
C GLY A 909 68.80 46.59 10.20
N GLY A 910 68.03 45.78 9.46
CA GLY A 910 67.06 44.84 10.04
C GLY A 910 67.61 43.46 10.42
N THR A 911 68.75 43.05 9.86
CA THR A 911 69.27 41.67 9.98
C THR A 911 70.10 41.43 11.24
N ALA A 912 70.58 42.49 11.92
CA ALA A 912 71.35 42.37 13.17
C ALA A 912 70.48 42.28 14.44
N GLY A 913 69.27 42.87 14.43
CA GLY A 913 68.37 42.89 15.59
C GLY A 913 67.60 41.58 15.82
N TRP A 914 67.35 40.82 14.75
CA TRP A 914 66.61 39.55 14.83
C TRP A 914 67.45 38.40 15.40
N TYR A 915 68.78 38.45 15.21
CA TYR A 915 69.71 37.42 15.67
C TYR A 915 70.01 37.47 17.17
N TYR A 916 69.93 38.66 17.79
CA TYR A 916 70.18 38.83 19.23
C TYR A 916 69.00 38.34 20.10
N TYR A 917 67.77 38.40 19.59
CA TYR A 917 66.56 38.04 20.34
C TYR A 917 66.33 36.52 20.42
N GLN A 918 66.74 35.75 19.41
CA GLN A 918 66.57 34.29 19.36
C GLN A 918 67.58 33.52 20.24
N TYR A 919 68.73 34.11 20.58
CA TYR A 919 69.84 33.37 21.20
C TYR A 919 69.79 33.28 22.73
N HIS A 920 69.03 34.13 23.43
CA HIS A 920 69.13 34.22 24.89
C HIS A 920 67.93 33.76 25.70
N PHE A 921 66.83 33.31 25.08
CA PHE A 921 65.63 32.89 25.83
C PHE A 921 64.85 31.75 25.16
N LEU A 922 65.46 30.56 25.07
CA LEU A 922 64.72 29.29 24.96
C LEU A 922 65.33 28.23 25.88
N SER A 923 64.57 27.84 26.90
CA SER A 923 64.75 26.61 27.71
C SER A 923 63.34 26.24 28.17
N LYS A 924 62.72 25.12 27.75
CA LYS A 924 63.18 23.72 27.90
C LYS A 924 62.65 22.77 26.78
N GLN A 925 63.48 21.73 26.53
CA GLN A 925 63.35 20.47 25.75
C GLN A 925 62.40 19.40 26.41
N SER A 926 62.00 18.21 25.89
CA SER A 926 62.02 17.48 24.58
C SER A 926 61.35 16.04 24.68
N ILE A 927 60.55 15.61 23.67
CA ILE A 927 60.52 14.34 22.86
C ILE A 927 60.05 12.90 23.37
N ARG A 928 59.00 12.33 22.68
CA ARG A 928 58.59 10.92 22.20
C ARG A 928 58.61 9.64 23.12
N MET A 929 57.86 8.50 22.98
CA MET A 929 56.98 7.81 21.97
C MET A 929 55.98 6.77 22.61
N TYR A 930 55.05 6.16 21.82
CA TYR A 930 53.75 5.44 22.12
C TYR A 930 53.75 3.92 22.48
N PRO A 931 52.62 3.35 23.01
CA PRO A 931 51.74 2.45 22.21
C PRO A 931 50.20 2.56 22.47
N ASP A 932 49.42 1.87 21.62
CA ASP A 932 47.98 1.93 21.30
C ASP A 932 46.88 1.69 22.37
N VAL A 933 45.73 2.38 22.21
CA VAL A 933 44.34 1.84 22.19
C VAL A 933 43.46 2.73 21.26
N ASN A 934 42.54 2.15 20.48
CA ASN A 934 41.72 2.77 19.40
C ASN A 934 40.87 4.01 19.82
N PRO A 935 40.61 5.01 18.93
CA PRO A 935 40.51 6.45 19.24
C PRO A 935 39.15 7.18 19.11
N ASP A 936 37.98 6.53 19.02
CA ASP A 936 36.72 7.27 18.71
C ASP A 936 35.85 7.76 19.91
N TYR A 937 36.22 7.50 21.17
CA TYR A 937 35.34 7.84 22.32
C TYR A 937 35.99 8.63 23.47
N ALA A 938 37.22 9.11 23.32
CA ALA A 938 37.92 9.84 24.38
C ALA A 938 38.44 11.18 23.87
N GLY A 939 37.59 12.22 23.85
CA GLY A 939 38.06 13.57 23.54
C GLY A 939 37.01 14.64 23.22
N VAL A 940 35.71 14.33 23.19
CA VAL A 940 34.69 15.38 22.97
C VAL A 940 34.40 16.08 24.29
N THR A 941 35.16 17.13 24.60
CA THR A 941 34.79 18.09 25.64
C THR A 941 33.66 18.98 25.10
N TYR A 942 32.57 19.10 25.86
CA TYR A 942 31.45 19.99 25.50
C TYR A 942 31.96 21.44 25.41
N LYS A 943 31.79 22.07 24.24
CA LYS A 943 32.12 23.48 24.02
C LYS A 943 30.82 24.28 24.01
N ILE A 944 30.80 25.37 24.76
CA ILE A 944 29.70 26.35 24.73
C ILE A 944 29.52 26.84 23.31
N ASP A 945 28.29 26.77 22.79
CA ASP A 945 27.91 27.17 21.44
C ASP A 945 26.59 27.95 21.46
N GLU A 946 26.01 28.19 20.28
CA GLU A 946 24.77 28.95 20.08
C GLU A 946 23.51 28.35 20.75
N TRP A 947 23.61 27.16 21.34
CA TRP A 947 22.54 26.50 22.08
C TRP A 947 22.57 26.81 23.58
N GLU A 948 23.57 27.56 24.06
CA GLU A 948 23.66 27.97 25.46
C GLU A 948 22.55 28.96 25.83
N VAL A 949 21.85 28.70 26.93
CA VAL A 949 20.82 29.57 27.49
C VAL A 949 21.28 30.06 28.86
N GLU A 950 21.16 31.36 29.10
CA GLU A 950 21.45 31.91 30.43
C GLU A 950 20.42 31.41 31.45
N ARG A 951 20.91 30.90 32.59
CA ARG A 951 20.09 30.28 33.64
C ARG A 951 18.93 31.14 34.15
N GLN A 952 19.10 32.46 34.16
CA GLN A 952 18.08 33.41 34.61
C GLN A 952 16.79 33.39 33.76
N HIS A 953 16.86 32.85 32.54
CA HIS A 953 15.72 32.75 31.64
C HIS A 953 14.95 31.43 31.78
N ILE A 954 15.27 30.61 32.78
CA ILE A 954 14.64 29.31 33.01
C ILE A 954 13.96 29.31 34.37
N ILE A 955 12.65 29.11 34.36
CA ILE A 955 11.83 28.93 35.55
C ILE A 955 11.49 27.45 35.68
N GLN A 956 12.03 26.80 36.70
CA GLN A 956 11.73 25.41 37.02
C GLN A 956 10.45 25.31 37.86
N LEU A 957 9.56 24.38 37.52
CA LEU A 957 8.26 24.14 38.15
C LEU A 957 8.21 22.72 38.76
N GLU A 958 7.11 22.00 38.54
CA GLU A 958 6.84 20.67 39.11
C GLU A 958 7.69 19.53 38.51
N GLU A 959 7.88 18.46 39.27
CA GLU A 959 8.56 17.25 38.82
C GLU A 959 7.68 16.42 37.88
N LEU A 960 8.23 16.01 36.73
CA LEU A 960 7.55 15.18 35.73
C LEU A 960 7.95 13.71 35.83
N GLY A 961 9.19 13.41 36.23
CA GLY A 961 9.66 12.04 36.42
C GLY A 961 11.18 11.88 36.33
N GLN A 962 11.66 10.69 36.65
CA GLN A 962 13.10 10.39 36.75
C GLN A 962 13.63 9.74 35.46
N GLY A 963 14.70 10.31 34.89
CA GLY A 963 15.44 9.77 33.76
C GLY A 963 16.77 9.12 34.16
N SER A 964 17.55 8.67 33.17
CA SER A 964 18.80 7.92 33.39
C SER A 964 19.92 8.70 34.09
N PHE A 965 19.89 10.04 34.02
CA PHE A 965 20.95 10.92 34.55
C PHE A 965 20.49 11.78 35.74
N GLY A 966 19.19 11.83 36.02
CA GLY A 966 18.61 12.70 37.04
C GLY A 966 17.11 12.91 36.85
N MET A 967 16.60 14.03 37.36
CA MET A 967 15.16 14.33 37.38
C MET A 967 14.76 15.21 36.19
N VAL A 968 13.53 15.05 35.71
CA VAL A 968 12.91 15.90 34.69
C VAL A 968 11.83 16.74 35.34
N TYR A 969 11.92 18.04 35.18
CA TYR A 969 10.96 19.02 35.66
C TYR A 969 10.21 19.63 34.49
N LYS A 970 9.00 20.12 34.76
CA LYS A 970 8.32 21.08 33.90
C LYS A 970 8.91 22.46 34.15
N GLY A 971 8.97 23.30 33.15
CA GLY A 971 9.46 24.67 33.31
C GLY A 971 8.98 25.61 32.24
N ILE A 972 9.40 26.87 32.37
CA ILE A 972 9.12 27.94 31.40
C ILE A 972 10.44 28.59 31.00
N LEU A 973 10.67 28.63 29.69
CA LEU A 973 11.77 29.35 29.07
C LEU A 973 11.29 30.76 28.70
N THR A 974 11.75 31.77 29.44
CA THR A 974 11.25 33.15 29.32
C THR A 974 11.88 33.91 28.16
N GLN A 975 13.11 33.53 27.78
CA GLN A 975 13.84 34.15 26.69
C GLN A 975 14.74 33.13 25.98
N LEU A 976 14.75 33.15 24.65
CA LEU A 976 15.58 32.27 23.82
C LEU A 976 16.23 33.12 22.72
N ARG A 977 17.57 33.09 22.64
CA ARG A 977 18.36 33.83 21.63
C ARG A 977 18.04 35.34 21.57
N GLY A 978 17.77 35.94 22.73
CA GLY A 978 17.49 37.37 22.85
C GLY A 978 16.01 37.76 22.76
N GLU A 979 15.12 36.87 22.34
CA GLU A 979 13.68 37.13 22.20
C GLU A 979 12.86 36.60 23.38
N HIS A 980 11.95 37.41 23.93
CA HIS A 980 11.02 36.98 24.98
C HIS A 980 9.95 36.05 24.42
N CYS A 981 9.90 34.80 24.90
CA CYS A 981 9.11 33.74 24.27
C CYS A 981 8.18 32.95 25.20
N ASN A 982 8.38 32.99 26.53
CA ASN A 982 7.54 32.29 27.54
C ASN A 982 7.09 30.87 27.13
N ILE A 983 8.03 30.02 26.69
CA ILE A 983 7.74 28.69 26.13
C ILE A 983 7.70 27.65 27.25
N PRO A 984 6.62 26.85 27.38
CA PRO A 984 6.60 25.71 28.30
C PRO A 984 7.57 24.61 27.81
N CYS A 985 8.44 24.15 28.71
CA CYS A 985 9.52 23.22 28.39
C CYS A 985 9.66 22.11 29.44
N ALA A 986 10.39 21.05 29.07
CA ALA A 986 10.88 20.03 29.99
C ALA A 986 12.36 20.29 30.29
N ILE A 987 12.72 20.33 31.57
CA ILE A 987 14.07 20.61 32.07
C ILE A 987 14.62 19.31 32.65
N LYS A 988 15.63 18.74 31.99
CA LYS A 988 16.35 17.57 32.50
C LYS A 988 17.56 18.05 33.29
N THR A 989 17.71 17.55 34.51
CA THR A 989 18.84 17.86 35.40
C THR A 989 19.74 16.64 35.57
N VAL A 990 21.01 16.90 35.88
CA VAL A 990 21.93 15.86 36.37
C VAL A 990 21.89 15.84 37.90
N ASN A 991 22.12 14.69 38.51
CA ASN A 991 22.16 14.56 39.97
C ASN A 991 23.24 15.46 40.60
N GLU A 992 22.98 16.07 41.76
CA GLU A 992 23.91 17.03 42.40
C GLU A 992 25.28 16.40 42.72
N ASN A 993 25.29 15.09 42.99
CA ASN A 993 26.49 14.30 43.29
C ASN A 993 27.15 13.67 42.04
N ALA A 994 26.71 14.03 40.82
CA ALA A 994 27.21 13.43 39.58
C ALA A 994 28.68 13.78 39.32
N THR A 995 29.46 12.78 38.95
CA THR A 995 30.88 12.90 38.59
C THR A 995 31.07 13.71 37.31
N THR A 996 32.26 14.31 37.12
CA THR A 996 32.58 15.08 35.89
C THR A 996 32.33 14.26 34.62
N LYS A 997 32.62 12.96 34.65
CA LYS A 997 32.37 12.03 33.54
C LYS A 997 30.87 11.80 33.26
N GLU A 998 30.02 11.79 34.28
CA GLU A 998 28.56 11.69 34.12
C GLU A 998 27.98 13.00 33.58
N ARG A 999 28.50 14.16 34.01
CA ARG A 999 28.15 15.47 33.45
C ARG A 999 28.56 15.59 31.97
N ASP A 1000 29.75 15.10 31.61
CA ASP A 1000 30.22 15.06 30.23
C ASP A 1000 29.37 14.11 29.37
N SER A 1001 29.03 12.93 29.90
CA SER A 1001 28.12 11.99 29.23
C SER A 1001 26.71 12.58 29.04
N PHE A 1002 26.24 13.37 30.02
CA PHE A 1002 24.95 14.05 29.97
C PHE A 1002 24.93 15.15 28.89
N LEU A 1003 26.00 15.94 28.78
CA LEU A 1003 26.16 16.96 27.73
C LEU A 1003 26.43 16.36 26.34
N MET A 1004 26.99 15.16 26.27
CA MET A 1004 27.16 14.42 25.01
C MET A 1004 25.81 13.98 24.44
N GLU A 1005 24.86 13.57 25.29
CA GLU A 1005 23.47 13.27 24.87
C GLU A 1005 22.82 14.51 24.24
N ALA A 1006 22.98 15.68 24.86
CA ALA A 1006 22.51 16.96 24.30
C ALA A 1006 23.20 17.31 22.98
N SER A 1007 24.49 17.00 22.84
CA SER A 1007 25.26 17.25 21.60
C SER A 1007 24.78 16.38 20.43
N VAL A 1008 24.33 15.15 20.71
CA VAL A 1008 23.66 14.29 19.71
C VAL A 1008 22.28 14.85 19.37
N MET A 1009 21.54 15.38 20.34
CA MET A 1009 20.22 15.99 20.12
C MET A 1009 20.25 17.25 19.23
N LYS A 1010 21.35 18.03 19.25
CA LYS A 1010 21.55 19.19 18.36
C LYS A 1010 21.46 18.84 16.88
N GLN A 1011 21.71 17.58 16.50
CA GLN A 1011 21.71 17.12 15.11
C GLN A 1011 20.30 16.80 14.57
N PHE A 1012 19.27 16.81 15.42
CA PHE A 1012 17.91 16.45 15.02
C PHE A 1012 17.00 17.68 14.96
N HIS A 1013 16.40 17.91 13.79
CA HIS A 1013 15.34 18.90 13.59
C HIS A 1013 14.19 18.26 12.81
N THR A 1014 13.34 17.52 13.51
CA THR A 1014 12.23 16.75 12.91
C THR A 1014 11.01 16.76 13.82
N HIS A 1015 9.83 16.64 13.23
CA HIS A 1015 8.55 16.69 13.94
C HIS A 1015 8.28 15.44 14.81
N HIS A 1016 8.98 14.33 14.56
CA HIS A 1016 8.73 13.05 15.22
C HIS A 1016 9.72 12.68 16.33
N VAL A 1017 10.68 13.57 16.64
CA VAL A 1017 11.67 13.39 17.71
C VAL A 1017 11.60 14.61 18.63
N VAL A 1018 11.65 14.38 19.95
CA VAL A 1018 11.60 15.46 20.94
C VAL A 1018 12.73 16.45 20.67
N ARG A 1019 12.36 17.71 20.43
CA ARG A 1019 13.29 18.76 20.03
C ARG A 1019 14.04 19.32 21.24
N LEU A 1020 15.34 19.53 21.07
CA LEU A 1020 16.17 20.32 21.98
C LEU A 1020 15.86 21.81 21.79
N LEU A 1021 15.63 22.54 22.88
CA LEU A 1021 15.40 23.99 22.87
C LEU A 1021 16.65 24.76 23.31
N GLY A 1022 17.46 24.20 24.22
CA GLY A 1022 18.69 24.82 24.69
C GLY A 1022 19.42 23.99 25.75
N VAL A 1023 20.63 24.40 26.09
CA VAL A 1023 21.49 23.77 27.11
C VAL A 1023 21.99 24.84 28.07
N VAL A 1024 22.06 24.51 29.36
CA VAL A 1024 22.72 25.35 30.37
C VAL A 1024 23.91 24.57 30.90
N SER A 1025 25.08 24.82 30.32
CA SER A 1025 26.33 24.20 30.73
C SER A 1025 27.03 24.98 31.85
N GLN A 1026 26.69 26.27 32.02
CA GLN A 1026 27.26 27.11 33.07
C GLN A 1026 26.42 27.10 34.36
N GLY A 1027 27.08 26.74 35.48
CA GLY A 1027 26.48 26.63 36.81
C GLY A 1027 25.93 25.24 37.14
N ASP A 1028 25.80 24.96 38.44
CA ASP A 1028 25.33 23.67 38.94
C ASP A 1028 23.88 23.77 39.48
N PRO A 1029 22.99 22.81 39.16
CA PRO A 1029 23.20 21.67 38.27
C PRO A 1029 23.08 22.04 36.77
N THR A 1030 23.78 21.30 35.91
CA THR A 1030 23.69 21.39 34.44
C THR A 1030 22.28 21.02 33.95
N LEU A 1031 21.74 21.79 33.00
CA LEU A 1031 20.36 21.62 32.49
C LEU A 1031 20.33 21.36 30.99
N VAL A 1032 19.41 20.49 30.55
CA VAL A 1032 19.07 20.28 29.13
C VAL A 1032 17.58 20.61 28.96
N ILE A 1033 17.28 21.56 28.09
CA ILE A 1033 15.93 22.13 27.89
C ILE A 1033 15.33 21.54 26.61
N MET A 1034 14.18 20.91 26.73
CA MET A 1034 13.51 20.18 25.66
C MET A 1034 12.05 20.60 25.52
N GLU A 1035 11.45 20.28 24.38
CA GLU A 1035 10.02 20.45 24.16
C GLU A 1035 9.19 19.62 25.17
N LEU A 1036 8.11 20.23 25.71
CA LEU A 1036 7.27 19.58 26.71
C LEU A 1036 6.22 18.67 26.05
N MET A 1037 6.28 17.38 26.33
CA MET A 1037 5.29 16.40 25.89
C MET A 1037 4.12 16.32 26.89
N ALA A 1038 3.09 17.14 26.70
CA ALA A 1038 1.99 17.33 27.67
C ALA A 1038 1.22 16.05 28.06
N ASN A 1039 1.21 15.01 27.21
CA ASN A 1039 0.51 13.75 27.46
C ASN A 1039 1.37 12.67 28.15
N GLY A 1040 2.61 13.00 28.51
CA GLY A 1040 3.57 12.10 29.15
C GLY A 1040 4.24 11.13 28.15
N ASP A 1041 4.94 10.12 28.68
CA ASP A 1041 5.66 9.14 27.85
C ASP A 1041 4.70 8.24 27.06
N LEU A 1042 5.12 7.82 25.86
CA LEU A 1042 4.31 7.02 24.95
C LEU A 1042 3.83 5.70 25.57
N LYS A 1043 4.66 5.04 26.38
CA LYS A 1043 4.29 3.78 27.05
C LYS A 1043 3.23 4.02 28.12
N GLY A 1044 3.33 5.11 28.88
CA GLY A 1044 2.31 5.56 29.82
C GLY A 1044 1.01 5.95 29.13
N TYR A 1045 1.10 6.67 28.01
CA TYR A 1045 -0.05 7.06 27.20
C TYR A 1045 -0.80 5.85 26.63
N LEU A 1046 -0.08 4.90 26.00
CA LEU A 1046 -0.62 3.64 25.46
C LEU A 1046 -1.10 2.64 26.52
N ARG A 1047 -0.79 2.86 27.80
CA ARG A 1047 -1.34 2.06 28.91
C ARG A 1047 -2.62 2.67 29.47
N ARG A 1048 -2.85 3.98 29.23
CA ARG A 1048 -4.02 4.73 29.70
C ARG A 1048 -5.12 4.85 28.62
N HIS A 1049 -4.76 4.66 27.36
CA HIS A 1049 -5.62 4.67 26.16
C HIS A 1049 -5.44 3.36 25.42
#